data_AF-A0A285XPQ9-F1
#
_entry.id   AF-A0A285XPQ9-F1
#
_cell.length_a   1.000
_cell.length_b   1.000
_cell.length_c   1.000
_cell.angle_alpha   90.00
_cell.angle_beta   90.00
_cell.angle_gamma   90.00
#
_symmetry.space_group_name_H-M   'P 1'
#
loop_
_entity.id
_entity.type
_entity.pdbx_description
1 polymer ?
#
loop_
_entity_poly.entity_id
_entity_poly.type
_entity_poly.pdbx_seq_one_letter_code
_entity_poly.pdbx_strand_id
1 'polypeptide(L)'
;MPELHDGAPARRRQWGSERRTRPLDTLHERPSDRKLVSGRVAIILTIAFWLAYVVYTVIRQFLDYGAESFRFTTEAISYLVVVTFLTFSALMHLVARQGAMERFATHVRVPRAELDRHFAEGHESPMTVLVPSYAEEPDVVATTLWSAALQEYPSLRVVLLVDDNPFPTDPETLDKLERTRAVATTIQNQLAAPSQRFQEALLSAEVEAAAAPFASVDGLRNLVEHHRWADAWLRRHAREHEVLDHVDHFFHDQVLIGLADEFRLTSEALEAAIVDAVDAGESFSEITSARALELQRRLAWTFTAEITTFERKRYANLSDEANKAMNLNAYIGLLGGAYAFEETASGTILRTVSDPAVADLVVPASDYILTLDADSVLLRDYCLRLVYFLEQPENARVAVTQTPYSSFRGAATRIERLAGATTDIQHILHQGMSRHNATFWVGANAVIRTRALRDIEEVETVGGFEVKRYVQDRTVIEDTESSVDLGMHGWTLVNYPERLSYSATPPDFGSLIVQRRRWANGGLLILPKYIRQVRERRARGERVGIVEMSLRVNYMASIAWASFGLIFLLAYPYDSRLLSPMVLLAALPYFWLLSSDLKYCGYKRTDVFRIYGFNLILMPVNVAGVLKSIQQALTAKKIPFARTPKVRDRTASPALYVLAPYAMVVFSVFTFVRDYGAQNWGNAVFAAFNAVLALYAIVAYIGIWNSVVDVWLWATKWMYYDPSARAARRSAANAARTERKRARKGLLPEAEPVTEDWRAVLYFGHRGKTMPVRHQADVVGAAVVTTSIPTTTTDERSAA
;
A
#
# COMPACT_ATOMS: atom_id res chain seq x y z
N MET A 1 18.29 -5.30 -37.11
CA MET A 1 17.15 -6.23 -36.90
C MET A 1 15.87 -5.41 -36.99
N PRO A 2 14.79 -5.89 -37.62
CA PRO A 2 13.49 -5.22 -37.51
C PRO A 2 12.97 -5.31 -36.07
N GLU A 3 12.26 -4.27 -35.63
CA GLU A 3 11.84 -4.09 -34.23
C GLU A 3 10.60 -4.93 -33.92
N LEU A 4 10.68 -5.79 -32.90
CA LEU A 4 9.52 -6.48 -32.33
C LEU A 4 8.83 -5.56 -31.32
N HIS A 5 7.97 -4.68 -31.85
CA HIS A 5 7.11 -3.81 -31.05
C HIS A 5 5.91 -4.59 -30.48
N ASP A 6 6.11 -5.33 -29.39
CA ASP A 6 5.03 -5.90 -28.57
C ASP A 6 4.31 -4.83 -27.70
N GLY A 7 4.09 -3.67 -28.31
CA GLY A 7 3.35 -2.54 -27.75
C GLY A 7 1.84 -2.74 -27.91
N ALA A 8 1.22 -3.49 -26.99
CA ALA A 8 -0.24 -3.58 -26.90
C ALA A 8 -0.84 -2.15 -26.80
N PRO A 9 -1.73 -1.73 -27.73
CA PRO A 9 -2.05 -0.32 -27.93
C PRO A 9 -2.77 0.31 -26.73
N ALA A 10 -2.31 1.50 -26.34
CA ALA A 10 -2.82 2.24 -25.18
C ALA A 10 -4.35 2.36 -25.15
N ARG A 11 -4.96 2.09 -23.99
CA ARG A 11 -6.43 1.95 -23.83
C ARG A 11 -7.19 3.16 -24.39
N ARG A 12 -7.96 2.93 -25.46
CA ARG A 12 -8.70 4.00 -26.16
C ARG A 12 -9.59 4.80 -25.20
N ARG A 13 -9.24 6.08 -25.03
CA ARG A 13 -9.87 7.04 -24.12
C ARG A 13 -11.41 7.10 -24.27
N GLN A 14 -12.13 6.89 -23.17
CA GLN A 14 -13.60 6.85 -23.16
C GLN A 14 -14.22 8.26 -23.28
N TRP A 15 -15.41 8.37 -23.87
CA TRP A 15 -16.19 9.61 -23.82
C TRP A 15 -16.59 9.93 -22.37
N GLY A 16 -16.36 11.16 -21.92
CA GLY A 16 -16.59 11.59 -20.54
C GLY A 16 -15.51 11.20 -19.52
N SER A 17 -14.36 10.67 -19.98
CA SER A 17 -13.12 10.54 -19.20
C SER A 17 -12.50 11.91 -18.86
N GLU A 18 -11.42 11.93 -18.06
CA GLU A 18 -10.75 13.19 -17.69
C GLU A 18 -9.69 13.59 -18.73
N ARG A 19 -9.77 14.82 -19.26
CA ARG A 19 -8.79 15.38 -20.20
C ARG A 19 -7.71 16.27 -19.57
N ARG A 20 -7.84 16.63 -18.29
CA ARG A 20 -6.84 17.45 -17.56
C ARG A 20 -5.74 16.53 -17.05
N THR A 21 -4.50 16.72 -17.50
CA THR A 21 -3.29 16.05 -16.99
C THR A 21 -2.66 16.77 -15.80
N ARG A 22 -2.71 18.12 -15.73
CA ARG A 22 -2.17 18.88 -14.58
C ARG A 22 -2.72 18.33 -13.26
N PRO A 23 -1.87 17.91 -12.30
CA PRO A 23 -2.31 17.33 -11.03
C PRO A 23 -3.02 18.35 -10.12
N LEU A 24 -3.35 17.92 -8.90
CA LEU A 24 -3.63 18.84 -7.79
C LEU A 24 -2.32 19.47 -7.32
N ASP A 25 -2.39 20.71 -6.85
CA ASP A 25 -1.20 21.42 -6.40
C ASP A 25 -0.67 20.82 -5.08
N THR A 26 0.66 20.79 -4.91
CA THR A 26 1.34 20.19 -3.75
C THR A 26 0.90 20.80 -2.42
N LEU A 27 0.62 22.11 -2.42
CA LEU A 27 0.10 22.85 -1.29
C LEU A 27 -1.41 23.03 -1.40
N HIS A 28 -2.10 22.79 -0.29
CA HIS A 28 -3.51 23.04 -0.16
C HIS A 28 -3.81 24.54 -0.08
N GLU A 29 -4.75 25.04 -0.89
CA GLU A 29 -5.35 26.37 -0.69
C GLU A 29 -5.83 26.53 0.77
N ARG A 30 -5.44 27.63 1.43
CA ARG A 30 -5.95 27.96 2.78
C ARG A 30 -7.48 28.08 2.72
N PRO A 31 -8.24 27.29 3.50
CA PRO A 31 -9.70 27.32 3.44
C PRO A 31 -10.23 28.61 4.07
N SER A 32 -11.11 29.30 3.35
CA SER A 32 -11.78 30.50 3.87
C SER A 32 -12.70 30.19 5.04
N ASP A 33 -12.99 31.20 5.87
CA ASP A 33 -13.87 31.07 7.04
C ASP A 33 -15.23 30.45 6.69
N ARG A 34 -15.77 30.78 5.51
CA ARG A 34 -17.02 30.18 5.00
C ARG A 34 -16.94 28.65 4.83
N LYS A 35 -15.76 28.09 4.51
CA LYS A 35 -15.49 26.65 4.33
C LYS A 35 -15.24 25.92 5.67
N LEU A 36 -14.80 26.66 6.70
CA LEU A 36 -14.65 26.21 8.10
C LEU A 36 -15.98 26.26 8.86
N VAL A 37 -16.70 27.38 8.77
CA VAL A 37 -18.02 27.56 9.38
C VAL A 37 -19.04 26.59 8.79
N SER A 38 -19.04 26.36 7.47
CA SER A 38 -19.92 25.35 6.86
C SER A 38 -19.63 23.92 7.34
N GLY A 39 -18.36 23.60 7.63
CA GLY A 39 -17.97 22.33 8.26
C GLY A 39 -18.59 22.16 9.65
N ARG A 40 -18.45 23.17 10.50
CA ARG A 40 -19.02 23.19 11.86
C ARG A 40 -20.55 23.16 11.85
N VAL A 41 -21.20 23.94 10.98
CA VAL A 41 -22.66 23.94 10.81
C VAL A 41 -23.16 22.58 10.30
N ALA A 42 -22.47 21.95 9.34
CA ALA A 42 -22.85 20.63 8.84
C ALA A 42 -22.82 19.55 9.94
N ILE A 43 -21.78 19.56 10.79
CA ILE A 43 -21.67 18.67 11.96
C ILE A 43 -22.87 18.87 12.91
N ILE A 44 -23.17 20.12 13.27
CA ILE A 44 -24.29 20.46 14.17
C ILE A 44 -25.63 20.02 13.58
N LEU A 45 -25.88 20.29 12.29
CA LEU A 45 -27.12 19.90 11.60
C LEU A 45 -27.29 18.38 11.53
N THR A 46 -26.23 17.63 11.20
CA THR A 46 -26.29 16.15 11.17
C THR A 46 -26.63 15.57 12.54
N ILE A 47 -26.09 16.12 13.64
CA ILE A 47 -26.44 15.70 15.01
C ILE A 47 -27.89 16.10 15.34
N ALA A 48 -28.28 17.34 15.06
CA ALA A 48 -29.61 17.86 15.39
C ALA A 48 -30.74 17.12 14.66
N PHE A 49 -30.58 16.84 13.35
CA PHE A 49 -31.57 16.08 12.59
C PHE A 49 -31.63 14.61 13.00
N TRP A 50 -30.52 14.00 13.43
CA TRP A 50 -30.55 12.65 14.01
C TRP A 50 -31.28 12.61 15.35
N LEU A 51 -31.01 13.56 16.25
CA LEU A 51 -31.75 13.67 17.52
C LEU A 51 -33.25 13.93 17.28
N ALA A 52 -33.59 14.82 16.35
CA ALA A 52 -34.97 15.07 15.94
C ALA A 52 -35.64 13.81 15.34
N TYR A 53 -34.91 13.03 14.54
CA TYR A 53 -35.38 11.74 14.04
C TYR A 53 -35.70 10.76 15.19
N VAL A 54 -34.75 10.56 16.12
CA VAL A 54 -34.94 9.65 17.28
C VAL A 54 -36.13 10.09 18.14
N VAL A 55 -36.24 11.37 18.46
CA VAL A 55 -37.32 11.89 19.33
C VAL A 55 -38.69 11.88 18.62
N TYR A 56 -38.81 12.56 17.48
CA TYR A 56 -40.11 12.79 16.84
C TYR A 56 -40.59 11.62 15.97
N THR A 57 -39.71 10.71 15.56
CA THR A 57 -40.08 9.52 14.78
C THR A 57 -40.10 8.29 15.66
N VAL A 58 -38.97 7.91 16.27
CA VAL A 58 -38.87 6.61 16.97
C VAL A 58 -39.54 6.63 18.34
N ILE A 59 -39.10 7.50 19.25
CA ILE A 59 -39.65 7.58 20.62
C ILE A 59 -41.14 7.89 20.57
N ARG A 60 -41.55 8.87 19.74
CA ARG A 60 -42.96 9.18 19.54
C ARG A 60 -43.79 7.98 19.06
N GLN A 61 -43.31 7.18 18.10
CA GLN A 61 -44.08 6.03 17.62
C GLN A 61 -44.24 4.93 18.68
N PHE A 62 -43.23 4.72 19.54
CA PHE A 62 -43.36 3.82 20.69
C PHE A 62 -44.30 4.35 21.80
N LEU A 63 -44.52 5.67 21.89
CA LEU A 63 -45.50 6.27 22.79
C LEU A 63 -46.92 6.26 22.20
N ASP A 64 -47.07 6.67 20.93
CA ASP A 64 -48.37 6.81 20.26
C ASP A 64 -49.01 5.45 19.87
N TYR A 65 -48.21 4.38 19.70
CA TYR A 65 -48.67 3.04 19.27
C TYR A 65 -48.17 1.88 20.15
N GLY A 66 -47.47 2.15 21.25
CA GLY A 66 -46.96 1.15 22.17
C GLY A 66 -46.04 0.10 21.53
N ALA A 67 -46.06 -1.11 22.08
CA ALA A 67 -45.34 -2.28 21.57
C ALA A 67 -46.31 -3.32 20.94
N GLU A 68 -47.46 -2.87 20.43
CA GLU A 68 -48.61 -3.73 20.06
C GLU A 68 -48.32 -4.78 18.97
N SER A 69 -47.21 -4.65 18.22
CA SER A 69 -46.65 -5.79 17.51
C SER A 69 -45.13 -5.92 17.67
N PHE A 70 -44.70 -7.16 17.93
CA PHE A 70 -43.29 -7.57 17.92
C PHE A 70 -42.61 -7.24 16.58
N ARG A 71 -43.36 -7.36 15.47
CA ARG A 71 -42.90 -7.02 14.13
C ARG A 71 -42.54 -5.53 14.02
N PHE A 72 -43.47 -4.61 14.31
CA PHE A 72 -43.21 -3.17 14.24
C PHE A 72 -42.07 -2.76 15.18
N THR A 73 -42.03 -3.32 16.39
CA THR A 73 -40.95 -3.09 17.36
C THR A 73 -39.58 -3.49 16.79
N THR A 74 -39.50 -4.64 16.13
CA THR A 74 -38.25 -5.14 15.52
C THR A 74 -37.84 -4.31 14.30
N GLU A 75 -38.80 -3.94 13.43
CA GLU A 75 -38.56 -3.07 12.27
C GLU A 75 -38.07 -1.68 12.70
N ALA A 76 -38.69 -1.07 13.71
CA ALA A 76 -38.28 0.23 14.23
C ALA A 76 -36.87 0.19 14.84
N ILE A 77 -36.53 -0.86 15.58
CA ILE A 77 -35.18 -1.06 16.15
C ILE A 77 -34.15 -1.28 15.05
N SER A 78 -34.40 -2.16 14.06
CA SER A 78 -33.42 -2.43 13.01
C SER A 78 -33.21 -1.22 12.10
N TYR A 79 -34.27 -0.47 11.79
CA TYR A 79 -34.19 0.76 11.02
C TYR A 79 -33.44 1.86 11.78
N LEU A 80 -33.72 2.07 13.08
CA LEU A 80 -32.97 3.01 13.93
C LEU A 80 -31.47 2.66 13.97
N VAL A 81 -31.13 1.38 14.13
CA VAL A 81 -29.72 0.92 14.16
C VAL A 81 -29.03 1.22 12.81
N VAL A 82 -29.67 0.90 11.68
CA VAL A 82 -29.14 1.17 10.34
C VAL A 82 -28.96 2.68 10.10
N VAL A 83 -29.98 3.49 10.38
CA VAL A 83 -29.90 4.96 10.24
C VAL A 83 -28.80 5.51 11.12
N THR A 84 -28.69 5.07 12.38
CA THR A 84 -27.68 5.57 13.33
C THR A 84 -26.26 5.26 12.87
N PHE A 85 -25.98 4.06 12.37
CA PHE A 85 -24.65 3.73 11.83
C PHE A 85 -24.31 4.51 10.54
N LEU A 86 -25.29 4.71 9.65
CA LEU A 86 -25.10 5.53 8.45
C LEU A 86 -24.87 7.01 8.78
N THR A 87 -25.65 7.58 9.70
CA THR A 87 -25.47 8.96 10.16
C THR A 87 -24.18 9.14 10.95
N PHE A 88 -23.77 8.17 11.78
CA PHE A 88 -22.46 8.15 12.43
C PHE A 88 -21.32 8.18 11.40
N SER A 89 -21.44 7.44 10.29
CA SER A 89 -20.45 7.46 9.21
C SER A 89 -20.36 8.82 8.52
N ALA A 90 -21.52 9.42 8.23
CA ALA A 90 -21.61 10.76 7.67
C ALA A 90 -21.01 11.82 8.61
N LEU A 91 -21.29 11.72 9.91
CA LEU A 91 -20.74 12.58 10.96
C LEU A 91 -19.22 12.41 11.08
N MET A 92 -18.69 11.18 11.06
CA MET A 92 -17.24 10.93 11.12
C MET A 92 -16.51 11.43 9.88
N HIS A 93 -17.11 11.34 8.69
CA HIS A 93 -16.59 12.01 7.49
C HIS A 93 -16.55 13.54 7.67
N LEU A 94 -17.62 14.15 8.17
CA LEU A 94 -17.70 15.60 8.41
C LEU A 94 -16.68 16.08 9.46
N VAL A 95 -16.47 15.31 10.54
CA VAL A 95 -15.48 15.60 11.60
C VAL A 95 -14.06 15.50 11.05
N ALA A 96 -13.70 14.42 10.35
CA ALA A 96 -12.40 14.30 9.70
C ALA A 96 -12.17 15.45 8.71
N ARG A 97 -13.15 15.74 7.84
CA ARG A 97 -13.11 16.85 6.91
C ARG A 97 -12.89 18.20 7.59
N GLN A 98 -13.56 18.48 8.70
CA GLN A 98 -13.35 19.70 9.50
C GLN A 98 -11.92 19.76 10.04
N GLY A 99 -11.42 18.66 10.61
CA GLY A 99 -10.05 18.59 11.11
C GLY A 99 -8.97 18.77 10.03
N ALA A 100 -9.26 18.33 8.80
CA ALA A 100 -8.41 18.56 7.64
C ALA A 100 -8.36 20.04 7.24
N MET A 101 -9.52 20.71 7.17
CA MET A 101 -9.58 22.15 6.90
C MET A 101 -8.83 22.97 7.96
N GLU A 102 -8.90 22.57 9.23
CA GLU A 102 -8.10 23.22 10.29
C GLU A 102 -6.60 23.09 10.05
N ARG A 103 -6.10 21.89 9.68
CA ARG A 103 -4.67 21.71 9.34
C ARG A 103 -4.26 22.46 8.07
N PHE A 104 -5.12 22.53 7.05
CA PHE A 104 -4.84 23.30 5.83
C PHE A 104 -4.83 24.82 6.07
N ALA A 105 -5.54 25.32 7.09
CA ALA A 105 -5.48 26.73 7.48
C ALA A 105 -4.17 27.06 8.21
N THR A 106 -3.67 26.15 9.05
CA THR A 106 -2.45 26.36 9.86
C THR A 106 -1.16 25.91 9.18
N HIS A 107 -1.21 25.14 8.08
CA HIS A 107 0.01 24.65 7.43
C HIS A 107 0.84 25.79 6.82
N VAL A 108 2.16 25.63 6.96
CA VAL A 108 3.20 26.45 6.33
C VAL A 108 4.26 25.48 5.81
N ARG A 109 4.58 25.56 4.51
CA ARG A 109 5.66 24.75 3.92
C ARG A 109 6.97 25.19 4.55
N VAL A 110 7.73 24.25 5.11
CA VAL A 110 9.07 24.51 5.64
C VAL A 110 9.93 25.13 4.53
N PRO A 111 10.54 26.32 4.73
CA PRO A 111 11.38 26.97 3.72
C PRO A 111 12.54 26.07 3.30
N ARG A 112 12.97 26.17 2.04
CA ARG A 112 14.00 25.29 1.49
C ARG A 112 15.33 25.40 2.25
N ALA A 113 15.76 26.61 2.60
CA ALA A 113 16.96 26.87 3.39
C ALA A 113 16.94 26.30 4.83
N GLU A 114 15.77 26.07 5.42
CA GLU A 114 15.67 25.40 6.73
C GLU A 114 15.87 23.88 6.62
N LEU A 115 15.47 23.28 5.48
CA LEU A 115 15.83 21.89 5.18
C LEU A 115 17.33 21.80 4.87
N ASP A 116 17.82 22.64 3.96
CA ASP A 116 19.22 22.62 3.52
C ASP A 116 20.18 22.69 4.72
N ARG A 117 19.96 23.63 5.64
CA ARG A 117 20.76 23.80 6.87
C ARG A 117 20.63 22.63 7.84
N HIS A 118 19.44 22.03 7.98
CA HIS A 118 19.21 20.87 8.87
C HIS A 118 19.99 19.64 8.41
N PHE A 119 20.17 19.45 7.10
CA PHE A 119 20.98 18.35 6.55
C PHE A 119 22.46 18.73 6.31
N ALA A 120 22.86 19.99 6.53
CA ALA A 120 24.21 20.48 6.21
C ALA A 120 25.32 20.01 7.18
N GLU A 121 24.99 19.63 8.42
CA GLU A 121 25.97 19.25 9.43
C GLU A 121 25.60 17.93 10.11
N GLY A 122 26.50 16.94 10.05
CA GLY A 122 26.40 15.69 10.83
C GLY A 122 25.24 14.73 10.49
N HIS A 123 24.52 14.93 9.39
CA HIS A 123 23.41 14.05 9.01
C HIS A 123 23.90 12.78 8.29
N GLU A 124 24.18 11.74 9.06
CA GLU A 124 24.63 10.42 8.57
C GLU A 124 23.49 9.37 8.49
N SER A 125 22.28 9.67 8.98
CA SER A 125 21.19 8.69 9.13
C SER A 125 20.69 8.12 7.79
N PRO A 126 21.01 6.85 7.45
CA PRO A 126 20.73 6.32 6.11
C PRO A 126 19.25 6.01 5.92
N MET A 127 18.77 6.10 4.67
CA MET A 127 17.44 5.69 4.29
C MET A 127 17.46 4.62 3.20
N THR A 128 16.70 3.54 3.43
CA THR A 128 16.44 2.51 2.42
C THR A 128 14.99 2.60 1.93
N VAL A 129 14.81 2.79 0.63
CA VAL A 129 13.51 2.73 -0.07
C VAL A 129 13.25 1.28 -0.49
N LEU A 130 12.10 0.72 -0.12
CA LEU A 130 11.69 -0.64 -0.44
C LEU A 130 10.50 -0.62 -1.42
N VAL A 131 10.71 -1.14 -2.63
CA VAL A 131 9.73 -1.22 -3.72
C VAL A 131 9.36 -2.68 -3.98
N PRO A 132 8.32 -3.24 -3.32
CA PRO A 132 7.86 -4.60 -3.59
C PRO A 132 7.10 -4.71 -4.91
N SER A 133 7.55 -5.61 -5.78
CA SER A 133 6.95 -5.92 -7.08
C SER A 133 6.55 -7.41 -7.16
N TYR A 134 5.48 -7.73 -7.90
CA TYR A 134 5.06 -9.10 -8.18
C TYR A 134 4.35 -9.20 -9.53
N ALA A 135 5.08 -9.62 -10.56
CA ALA A 135 4.66 -9.71 -11.96
C ALA A 135 4.03 -8.40 -12.50
N GLU A 136 4.52 -7.25 -12.04
CA GLU A 136 4.16 -5.92 -12.54
C GLU A 136 4.87 -5.62 -13.87
N GLU A 137 4.49 -4.58 -14.61
CA GLU A 137 5.17 -4.25 -15.88
C GLU A 137 6.54 -3.57 -15.61
N PRO A 138 7.63 -3.95 -16.31
CA PRO A 138 8.97 -3.38 -16.08
C PRO A 138 9.01 -1.86 -16.18
N ASP A 139 8.26 -1.30 -17.13
CA ASP A 139 8.20 0.14 -17.40
C ASP A 139 7.57 0.92 -16.21
N VAL A 140 6.56 0.33 -15.56
CA VAL A 140 5.88 0.90 -14.37
C VAL A 140 6.82 0.83 -13.15
N VAL A 141 7.55 -0.28 -13.01
CA VAL A 141 8.59 -0.44 -12.00
C VAL A 141 9.72 0.59 -12.20
N ALA A 142 10.14 0.82 -13.45
CA ALA A 142 11.18 1.80 -13.78
C ALA A 142 10.77 3.23 -13.43
N THR A 143 9.55 3.65 -13.78
CA THR A 143 9.00 4.98 -13.42
C THR A 143 8.95 5.19 -11.90
N THR A 144 8.55 4.17 -11.14
CA THR A 144 8.58 4.20 -9.67
C THR A 144 10.01 4.34 -9.14
N LEU A 145 10.94 3.48 -9.59
CA LEU A 145 12.33 3.47 -9.15
C LEU A 145 13.06 4.78 -9.49
N TRP A 146 12.84 5.37 -10.67
CA TRP A 146 13.39 6.69 -11.02
C TRP A 146 12.86 7.79 -10.07
N SER A 147 11.57 7.78 -9.74
CA SER A 147 10.99 8.77 -8.82
C SER A 147 11.51 8.66 -7.38
N ALA A 148 12.04 7.49 -7.01
CA ALA A 148 12.72 7.25 -5.75
C ALA A 148 14.22 7.60 -5.82
N ALA A 149 14.92 7.22 -6.90
CA ALA A 149 16.35 7.44 -7.07
C ALA A 149 16.72 8.92 -7.28
N LEU A 150 15.81 9.71 -7.86
CA LEU A 150 15.92 11.18 -7.97
C LEU A 150 15.36 11.90 -6.73
N GLN A 151 15.14 11.21 -5.61
CA GLN A 151 14.91 11.88 -4.33
C GLN A 151 16.22 12.37 -3.74
N GLU A 152 16.29 13.67 -3.53
CA GLU A 152 17.39 14.29 -2.81
C GLU A 152 17.46 13.76 -1.36
N TYR A 153 18.54 13.06 -1.00
CA TYR A 153 18.82 12.62 0.37
C TYR A 153 20.31 12.23 0.57
N PRO A 154 20.96 12.48 1.73
CA PRO A 154 22.41 12.29 1.88
C PRO A 154 22.92 10.86 1.67
N SER A 155 22.18 9.85 2.13
CA SER A 155 22.52 8.43 1.95
C SER A 155 21.25 7.63 1.65
N LEU A 156 21.04 7.35 0.36
CA LEU A 156 19.82 6.74 -0.17
C LEU A 156 20.12 5.44 -0.91
N ARG A 157 19.60 4.32 -0.41
CA ARG A 157 19.49 3.07 -1.18
C ARG A 157 18.05 2.87 -1.65
N VAL A 158 17.85 2.44 -2.88
CA VAL A 158 16.58 2.00 -3.44
C VAL A 158 16.66 0.51 -3.76
N VAL A 159 15.70 -0.27 -3.28
CA VAL A 159 15.70 -1.73 -3.42
C VAL A 159 14.40 -2.18 -4.09
N LEU A 160 14.55 -2.78 -5.26
CA LEU A 160 13.47 -3.51 -5.93
C LEU A 160 13.34 -4.90 -5.29
N LEU A 161 12.27 -5.14 -4.53
CA LEU A 161 12.00 -6.43 -3.91
C LEU A 161 11.11 -7.25 -4.87
N VAL A 162 11.72 -8.10 -5.70
CA VAL A 162 11.02 -8.94 -6.68
C VAL A 162 10.45 -10.18 -5.97
N ASP A 163 9.13 -10.32 -5.99
CA ASP A 163 8.40 -11.43 -5.36
C ASP A 163 8.00 -12.55 -6.33
N ASP A 164 8.39 -12.46 -7.60
CA ASP A 164 8.08 -13.43 -8.64
C ASP A 164 8.66 -14.83 -8.32
N ASN A 165 8.23 -15.86 -9.06
CA ASN A 165 8.93 -17.13 -9.03
C ASN A 165 10.33 -16.92 -9.64
N PRO A 166 11.44 -17.15 -8.92
CA PRO A 166 12.79 -16.87 -9.44
C PRO A 166 13.15 -17.74 -10.65
N PHE A 167 12.49 -18.89 -10.83
CA PHE A 167 12.73 -19.85 -11.90
C PHE A 167 11.41 -20.22 -12.61
N PRO A 168 10.84 -19.32 -13.43
CA PRO A 168 9.63 -19.61 -14.20
C PRO A 168 9.93 -20.56 -15.36
N THR A 169 9.03 -21.51 -15.60
CA THR A 169 9.15 -22.48 -16.73
C THR A 169 8.53 -21.97 -18.03
N ASP A 170 7.92 -20.78 -18.00
CA ASP A 170 7.20 -20.17 -19.11
C ASP A 170 8.08 -19.07 -19.75
N PRO A 171 8.34 -19.09 -21.07
CA PRO A 171 9.26 -18.15 -21.70
C PRO A 171 8.84 -16.68 -21.61
N GLU A 172 7.55 -16.37 -21.75
CA GLU A 172 7.04 -14.99 -21.66
C GLU A 172 7.18 -14.44 -20.23
N THR A 173 6.86 -15.27 -19.23
CA THR A 173 7.10 -14.94 -17.82
C THR A 173 8.58 -14.77 -17.50
N LEU A 174 9.47 -15.56 -18.14
CA LEU A 174 10.91 -15.46 -17.95
C LEU A 174 11.50 -14.18 -18.55
N ASP A 175 11.15 -13.83 -19.80
CA ASP A 175 11.58 -12.56 -20.42
C ASP A 175 11.17 -11.36 -19.57
N LYS A 176 9.90 -11.33 -19.15
CA LYS A 176 9.38 -10.25 -18.30
C LYS A 176 10.10 -10.18 -16.95
N LEU A 177 10.47 -11.33 -16.36
CA LEU A 177 11.24 -11.37 -15.12
C LEU A 177 12.67 -10.84 -15.31
N GLU A 178 13.39 -11.25 -16.37
CA GLU A 178 14.74 -10.74 -16.65
C GLU A 178 14.72 -9.23 -16.96
N ARG A 179 13.73 -8.77 -17.73
CA ARG A 179 13.51 -7.32 -17.95
C ARG A 179 13.26 -6.58 -16.64
N THR A 180 12.52 -7.17 -15.70
CA THR A 180 12.28 -6.60 -14.37
C THR A 180 13.55 -6.59 -13.50
N ARG A 181 14.34 -7.68 -13.51
CA ARG A 181 15.64 -7.78 -12.82
C ARG A 181 16.61 -6.69 -13.32
N ALA A 182 16.64 -6.46 -14.63
CA ALA A 182 17.53 -5.50 -15.29
C ALA A 182 17.23 -4.02 -15.03
N VAL A 183 16.03 -3.66 -14.53
CA VAL A 183 15.64 -2.26 -14.32
C VAL A 183 16.60 -1.53 -13.37
N ALA A 184 16.89 -2.12 -12.20
CA ALA A 184 17.75 -1.50 -11.19
C ALA A 184 19.14 -1.15 -11.75
N THR A 185 19.81 -2.14 -12.37
CA THR A 185 21.12 -1.97 -13.01
C THR A 185 21.08 -0.97 -14.16
N THR A 186 19.99 -0.94 -14.93
CA THR A 186 19.82 0.02 -16.04
C THR A 186 19.75 1.47 -15.54
N ILE A 187 19.03 1.72 -14.45
CA ILE A 187 18.96 3.05 -13.83
C ILE A 187 20.30 3.42 -13.18
N GLN A 188 20.94 2.48 -12.45
CA GLN A 188 22.24 2.70 -11.83
C GLN A 188 23.33 3.08 -12.85
N ASN A 189 23.35 2.42 -14.01
CA ASN A 189 24.28 2.71 -15.11
C ASN A 189 24.03 4.10 -15.72
N GLN A 190 22.77 4.55 -15.82
CA GLN A 190 22.45 5.90 -16.30
C GLN A 190 22.80 6.98 -15.27
N LEU A 191 22.72 6.66 -13.96
CA LEU A 191 23.12 7.55 -12.87
C LEU A 191 24.64 7.60 -12.62
N ALA A 192 25.44 6.66 -13.13
CA ALA A 192 26.89 6.64 -12.89
C ALA A 192 27.59 7.95 -13.31
N ALA A 193 27.27 8.48 -14.49
CA ALA A 193 27.85 9.72 -15.01
C ALA A 193 27.48 10.99 -14.21
N PRO A 194 26.20 11.27 -13.88
CA PRO A 194 25.86 12.39 -12.98
C PRO A 194 26.38 12.17 -11.54
N SER A 195 26.32 10.95 -11.00
CA SER A 195 26.85 10.62 -9.66
C SER A 195 28.32 11.02 -9.54
N GLN A 196 29.18 10.52 -10.44
CA GLN A 196 30.61 10.85 -10.45
C GLN A 196 30.83 12.37 -10.55
N ARG A 197 30.19 13.04 -11.54
CA ARG A 197 30.35 14.47 -11.77
C ARG A 197 30.00 15.31 -10.54
N PHE A 198 28.94 14.96 -9.81
CA PHE A 198 28.50 15.75 -8.66
C PHE A 198 29.20 15.37 -7.34
N GLN A 199 29.71 14.14 -7.21
CA GLN A 199 30.59 13.74 -6.11
C GLN A 199 31.97 14.43 -6.21
N GLU A 200 32.60 14.42 -7.39
CA GLU A 200 33.86 15.13 -7.63
C GLU A 200 33.72 16.64 -7.41
N ALA A 201 32.63 17.24 -7.88
CA ALA A 201 32.34 18.66 -7.69
C ALA A 201 31.97 19.02 -6.24
N LEU A 202 31.36 18.09 -5.48
CA LEU A 202 31.11 18.28 -4.05
C LEU A 202 32.42 18.34 -3.27
N LEU A 203 33.35 17.43 -3.53
CA LEU A 203 34.67 17.44 -2.87
C LEU A 203 35.43 18.75 -3.13
N SER A 204 35.39 19.26 -4.37
CA SER A 204 35.96 20.57 -4.70
C SER A 204 35.28 21.72 -3.94
N ALA A 205 33.94 21.73 -3.90
CA ALA A 205 33.19 22.77 -3.20
C ALA A 205 33.39 22.74 -1.67
N GLU A 206 33.63 21.57 -1.06
CA GLU A 206 33.97 21.46 0.37
C GLU A 206 35.36 22.04 0.67
N VAL A 207 36.33 21.87 -0.23
CA VAL A 207 37.65 22.50 -0.13
C VAL A 207 37.59 24.01 -0.34
N GLU A 208 36.84 24.48 -1.35
CA GLU A 208 36.62 25.92 -1.57
C GLU A 208 35.90 26.58 -0.37
N ALA A 209 34.88 25.93 0.18
CA ALA A 209 34.10 26.46 1.29
C ALA A 209 34.86 26.47 2.63
N ALA A 210 35.86 25.60 2.80
CA ALA A 210 36.77 25.66 3.93
C ALA A 210 37.81 26.80 3.84
N ALA A 211 38.06 27.35 2.63
CA ALA A 211 39.09 28.36 2.40
C ALA A 211 38.60 29.81 2.62
N ALA A 212 37.31 30.09 2.44
CA ALA A 212 36.74 31.44 2.60
C ALA A 212 35.28 31.38 3.12
N PRO A 213 34.82 32.36 3.92
CA PRO A 213 33.44 32.39 4.44
C PRO A 213 32.38 32.78 3.40
N PHE A 214 32.80 33.48 2.34
CA PHE A 214 31.97 33.89 1.20
C PHE A 214 32.43 33.18 -0.07
N ALA A 215 31.49 32.85 -0.94
CA ALA A 215 31.78 32.14 -2.17
C ALA A 215 32.50 33.07 -3.16
N SER A 216 33.55 32.57 -3.81
CA SER A 216 34.23 33.30 -4.89
C SER A 216 33.35 33.36 -6.13
N VAL A 217 33.53 34.40 -6.95
CA VAL A 217 32.81 34.54 -8.23
C VAL A 217 33.03 33.33 -9.14
N ASP A 218 34.24 32.74 -9.15
CA ASP A 218 34.55 31.57 -9.96
C ASP A 218 33.98 30.26 -9.39
N GLY A 219 33.94 30.09 -8.06
CA GLY A 219 33.24 28.96 -7.42
C GLY A 219 31.74 28.96 -7.71
N LEU A 220 31.12 30.16 -7.73
CA LEU A 220 29.73 30.30 -8.16
C LEU A 220 29.53 30.03 -9.66
N ARG A 221 30.48 30.40 -10.53
CA ARG A 221 30.45 30.05 -11.97
C ARG A 221 30.49 28.53 -12.16
N ASN A 222 31.37 27.82 -11.44
CA ASN A 222 31.42 26.36 -11.45
C ASN A 222 30.06 25.77 -11.02
N LEU A 223 29.50 26.24 -9.89
CA LEU A 223 28.20 25.80 -9.37
C LEU A 223 27.05 26.05 -10.36
N VAL A 224 27.08 27.15 -11.11
CA VAL A 224 26.15 27.47 -12.22
C VAL A 224 26.29 26.44 -13.36
N GLU A 225 27.51 26.10 -13.78
CA GLU A 225 27.72 25.07 -14.81
C GLU A 225 27.24 23.68 -14.37
N HIS A 226 27.40 23.33 -13.09
CA HIS A 226 26.88 22.10 -12.53
C HIS A 226 25.34 22.06 -12.54
N HIS A 227 24.67 23.16 -12.18
CA HIS A 227 23.21 23.30 -12.26
C HIS A 227 22.67 23.26 -13.69
N ARG A 228 23.29 24.01 -14.62
CA ARG A 228 22.95 24.01 -16.05
C ARG A 228 23.12 22.63 -16.69
N TRP A 229 24.17 21.90 -16.30
CA TRP A 229 24.38 20.52 -16.75
C TRP A 229 23.28 19.58 -16.23
N ALA A 230 22.85 19.72 -14.98
CA ALA A 230 21.76 18.93 -14.39
C ALA A 230 20.42 19.15 -15.11
N ASP A 231 20.07 20.42 -15.40
CA ASP A 231 18.92 20.78 -16.22
C ASP A 231 18.98 20.14 -17.61
N ALA A 232 20.11 20.28 -18.30
CA ALA A 232 20.31 19.73 -19.64
C ALA A 232 20.24 18.18 -19.67
N TRP A 233 20.78 17.51 -18.64
CA TRP A 233 20.72 16.06 -18.49
C TRP A 233 19.27 15.58 -18.27
N LEU A 234 18.53 16.21 -17.35
CA LEU A 234 17.14 15.86 -17.05
C LEU A 234 16.22 16.14 -18.24
N ARG A 235 16.37 17.28 -18.92
CA ARG A 235 15.60 17.58 -20.14
C ARG A 235 15.95 16.64 -21.29
N ARG A 236 17.16 16.10 -21.36
CA ARG A 236 17.51 15.04 -22.33
C ARG A 236 16.80 13.74 -21.97
N HIS A 237 16.94 13.26 -20.74
CA HIS A 237 16.29 12.04 -20.28
C HIS A 237 14.76 12.10 -20.44
N ALA A 238 14.15 13.27 -20.18
CA ALA A 238 12.72 13.52 -20.44
C ALA A 238 12.32 13.42 -21.93
N ARG A 239 13.17 13.85 -22.87
CA ARG A 239 12.93 13.70 -24.32
C ARG A 239 13.15 12.26 -24.83
N GLU A 240 13.95 11.49 -24.11
CA GLU A 240 14.28 10.09 -24.43
C GLU A 240 13.29 9.10 -23.79
N HIS A 241 12.52 9.55 -22.80
CA HIS A 241 11.44 8.79 -22.16
C HIS A 241 10.16 8.79 -23.02
N GLU A 242 9.67 7.61 -23.38
CA GLU A 242 8.40 7.46 -24.11
C GLU A 242 7.20 7.72 -23.18
N VAL A 243 6.25 8.54 -23.63
CA VAL A 243 5.05 8.89 -22.86
C VAL A 243 3.83 8.16 -23.43
N LEU A 244 3.50 7.00 -22.85
CA LEU A 244 2.43 6.11 -23.32
C LEU A 244 1.07 6.45 -22.70
N ASP A 245 1.02 6.80 -21.42
CA ASP A 245 -0.21 7.20 -20.74
C ASP A 245 -0.07 8.40 -19.76
N HIS A 246 -1.15 8.66 -19.01
CA HIS A 246 -1.25 9.76 -18.05
C HIS A 246 -0.32 9.66 -16.82
N VAL A 247 0.18 8.46 -16.49
CA VAL A 247 1.19 8.27 -15.43
C VAL A 247 2.57 8.72 -15.93
N ASP A 248 2.93 8.34 -17.16
CA ASP A 248 4.19 8.74 -17.80
C ASP A 248 4.22 10.26 -18.02
N HIS A 249 3.10 10.85 -18.45
CA HIS A 249 2.92 12.31 -18.50
C HIS A 249 3.19 12.97 -17.15
N PHE A 250 2.70 12.39 -16.04
CA PHE A 250 2.95 12.93 -14.70
C PHE A 250 4.43 12.80 -14.31
N PHE A 251 5.06 11.66 -14.57
CA PHE A 251 6.48 11.44 -14.30
C PHE A 251 7.38 12.41 -15.09
N HIS A 252 7.16 12.50 -16.41
CA HIS A 252 7.82 13.46 -17.30
C HIS A 252 7.67 14.90 -16.79
N ASP A 253 6.43 15.38 -16.60
CA ASP A 253 6.16 16.79 -16.29
C ASP A 253 6.54 17.16 -14.84
N GLN A 254 6.34 16.28 -13.86
CA GLN A 254 6.41 16.62 -12.43
C GLN A 254 7.66 16.09 -11.72
N VAL A 255 8.30 15.04 -12.24
CA VAL A 255 9.60 14.56 -11.75
C VAL A 255 10.71 15.13 -12.62
N LEU A 256 10.79 14.76 -13.90
CA LEU A 256 11.95 15.08 -14.75
C LEU A 256 12.04 16.57 -15.13
N ILE A 257 11.05 17.09 -15.86
CA ILE A 257 11.02 18.51 -16.27
C ILE A 257 10.90 19.41 -15.05
N GLY A 258 10.09 19.01 -14.07
CA GLY A 258 9.96 19.70 -12.80
C GLY A 258 11.31 19.88 -12.08
N LEU A 259 12.13 18.83 -11.97
CA LEU A 259 13.45 18.89 -11.32
C LEU A 259 14.44 19.74 -12.13
N ALA A 260 14.41 19.62 -13.46
CA ALA A 260 15.21 20.47 -14.35
C ALA A 260 14.91 21.96 -14.14
N ASP A 261 13.63 22.36 -14.11
CA ASP A 261 13.23 23.75 -13.88
C ASP A 261 13.68 24.33 -12.54
N GLU A 262 13.83 23.53 -11.49
CA GLU A 262 14.38 24.00 -10.21
C GLU A 262 15.90 24.17 -10.26
N PHE A 263 16.64 23.32 -10.98
CA PHE A 263 18.07 23.51 -11.18
C PHE A 263 18.34 24.71 -12.09
N ARG A 264 17.58 24.89 -13.17
CA ARG A 264 17.64 26.08 -14.03
C ARG A 264 17.38 27.37 -13.26
N LEU A 265 16.31 27.42 -12.47
CA LEU A 265 16.00 28.58 -11.62
C LEU A 265 17.11 28.85 -10.58
N THR A 266 17.77 27.80 -10.09
CA THR A 266 18.92 27.95 -9.18
C THR A 266 20.13 28.55 -9.90
N SER A 267 20.48 28.08 -11.11
CA SER A 267 21.53 28.73 -11.92
C SER A 267 21.19 30.18 -12.28
N GLU A 268 19.94 30.47 -12.68
CA GLU A 268 19.51 31.85 -13.02
C GLU A 268 19.66 32.81 -11.82
N ALA A 269 19.37 32.36 -10.60
CA ALA A 269 19.57 33.15 -9.39
C ALA A 269 21.05 33.33 -9.01
N LEU A 270 21.88 32.30 -9.20
CA LEU A 270 23.33 32.38 -8.97
C LEU A 270 24.03 33.27 -10.01
N GLU A 271 23.57 33.26 -11.27
CA GLU A 271 24.05 34.12 -12.34
C GLU A 271 23.79 35.60 -12.04
N ALA A 272 22.61 35.95 -11.50
CA ALA A 272 22.33 37.31 -11.04
C ALA A 272 23.30 37.74 -9.92
N ALA A 273 23.50 36.90 -8.90
CA ALA A 273 24.43 37.19 -7.79
C ALA A 273 25.92 37.25 -8.22
N ILE A 274 26.28 36.64 -9.36
CA ILE A 274 27.59 36.81 -10.00
C ILE A 274 27.68 38.17 -10.72
N VAL A 275 26.63 38.59 -11.43
CA VAL A 275 26.58 39.90 -12.11
C VAL A 275 26.66 41.04 -11.09
N ASP A 276 25.86 41.00 -10.03
CA ASP A 276 25.84 42.05 -9.00
C ASP A 276 27.24 42.22 -8.35
N ALA A 277 27.93 41.12 -8.04
CA ALA A 277 29.29 41.14 -7.49
C ALA A 277 30.33 41.68 -8.49
N VAL A 278 30.24 41.29 -9.77
CA VAL A 278 31.17 41.73 -10.83
C VAL A 278 30.98 43.21 -11.16
N ASP A 279 29.75 43.70 -11.20
CA ASP A 279 29.43 45.13 -11.44
C ASP A 279 29.84 46.01 -10.24
N ALA A 280 29.84 45.46 -9.02
CA ALA A 280 30.45 46.08 -7.84
C ALA A 280 31.99 46.05 -7.85
N GLY A 281 32.61 45.25 -8.72
CA GLY A 281 34.06 45.06 -8.81
C GLY A 281 34.63 44.07 -7.78
N GLU A 282 33.80 43.24 -7.17
CA GLU A 282 34.17 42.30 -6.11
C GLU A 282 34.56 40.92 -6.66
N SER A 283 35.46 40.23 -5.95
CA SER A 283 35.90 38.85 -6.30
C SER A 283 35.13 37.76 -5.55
N PHE A 284 34.27 38.17 -4.62
CA PHE A 284 33.42 37.33 -3.78
C PHE A 284 31.97 37.82 -3.90
N SER A 285 31.01 36.97 -3.56
CA SER A 285 29.58 37.31 -3.53
C SER A 285 29.07 37.44 -2.09
N GLU A 286 27.94 38.12 -1.88
CA GLU A 286 27.20 38.08 -0.61
C GLU A 286 26.76 36.64 -0.23
N ILE A 287 26.71 35.71 -1.20
CA ILE A 287 26.43 34.30 -0.96
C ILE A 287 27.56 33.68 -0.13
N THR A 288 27.21 33.20 1.08
CA THR A 288 28.15 32.48 1.94
C THR A 288 28.59 31.16 1.32
N SER A 289 29.82 30.74 1.59
CA SER A 289 30.34 29.46 1.08
C SER A 289 29.55 28.25 1.58
N ALA A 290 29.03 28.33 2.81
CA ALA A 290 28.10 27.33 3.33
C ALA A 290 26.83 27.21 2.46
N ARG A 291 26.28 28.33 1.96
CA ARG A 291 25.11 28.30 1.07
C ARG A 291 25.45 27.78 -0.33
N ALA A 292 26.62 28.10 -0.87
CA ALA A 292 27.10 27.49 -2.12
C ALA A 292 27.26 25.97 -1.97
N LEU A 293 27.82 25.51 -0.85
CA LEU A 293 27.99 24.10 -0.52
C LEU A 293 26.66 23.36 -0.32
N GLU A 294 25.67 23.96 0.35
CA GLU A 294 24.30 23.43 0.43
C GLU A 294 23.70 23.17 -0.98
N LEU A 295 23.90 24.11 -1.92
CA LEU A 295 23.43 23.97 -3.31
C LEU A 295 24.22 22.92 -4.12
N GLN A 296 25.51 22.72 -3.83
CA GLN A 296 26.30 21.65 -4.45
C GLN A 296 25.93 20.26 -3.89
N ARG A 297 25.69 20.16 -2.57
CA ARG A 297 25.23 18.94 -1.90
C ARG A 297 23.90 18.48 -2.45
N ARG A 298 22.96 19.42 -2.67
CA ARG A 298 21.69 19.17 -3.36
C ARG A 298 21.86 18.44 -4.69
N LEU A 299 22.84 18.84 -5.52
CA LEU A 299 23.12 18.16 -6.79
C LEU A 299 23.62 16.73 -6.56
N ALA A 300 24.62 16.53 -5.70
CA ALA A 300 25.13 15.20 -5.39
C ALA A 300 24.01 14.27 -4.87
N TRP A 301 23.33 14.67 -3.79
CA TRP A 301 22.28 13.90 -3.14
C TRP A 301 21.05 13.58 -4.01
N THR A 302 20.89 14.25 -5.16
CA THR A 302 19.83 13.96 -6.14
C THR A 302 20.22 12.88 -7.16
N PHE A 303 21.52 12.61 -7.35
CA PHE A 303 22.02 11.71 -8.40
C PHE A 303 22.90 10.54 -7.89
N THR A 304 23.19 10.48 -6.59
CA THR A 304 24.08 9.47 -5.96
C THR A 304 23.34 8.30 -5.30
N ALA A 305 22.07 8.06 -5.63
CA ALA A 305 21.32 6.94 -5.05
C ALA A 305 21.86 5.57 -5.52
N GLU A 306 21.99 4.63 -4.58
CA GLU A 306 22.36 3.25 -4.87
C GLU A 306 21.11 2.42 -5.17
N ILE A 307 21.07 1.68 -6.28
CA ILE A 307 19.88 0.95 -6.74
C ILE A 307 20.19 -0.54 -6.89
N THR A 308 19.43 -1.36 -6.17
CA THR A 308 19.65 -2.81 -6.05
C THR A 308 18.37 -3.60 -6.27
N THR A 309 18.50 -4.90 -6.58
CA THR A 309 17.39 -5.85 -6.69
C THR A 309 17.58 -6.97 -5.68
N PHE A 310 16.50 -7.40 -5.02
CA PHE A 310 16.50 -8.51 -4.07
C PHE A 310 15.32 -9.46 -4.32
N GLU A 311 15.58 -10.76 -4.23
CA GLU A 311 14.61 -11.84 -4.47
C GLU A 311 14.60 -12.81 -3.29
N ARG A 312 13.74 -12.59 -2.28
CA ARG A 312 13.73 -13.45 -1.07
C ARG A 312 13.54 -14.94 -1.39
N LYS A 313 12.78 -15.25 -2.45
CA LYS A 313 12.38 -16.62 -2.84
C LYS A 313 13.53 -17.45 -3.44
N ARG A 314 14.72 -16.86 -3.57
CA ARG A 314 15.96 -17.57 -3.89
C ARG A 314 16.63 -18.19 -2.65
N TYR A 315 16.19 -17.83 -1.43
CA TYR A 315 16.82 -18.25 -0.18
C TYR A 315 15.85 -19.05 0.70
N ALA A 316 16.19 -20.30 0.99
CA ALA A 316 15.32 -21.27 1.68
C ALA A 316 15.12 -20.98 3.18
N ASN A 317 15.87 -20.04 3.76
CA ASN A 317 15.70 -19.57 5.14
C ASN A 317 14.91 -18.25 5.27
N LEU A 318 14.37 -17.73 4.16
CA LEU A 318 13.41 -16.63 4.17
C LEU A 318 12.00 -17.15 3.90
N SER A 319 10.98 -16.39 4.29
CA SER A 319 9.58 -16.73 4.00
C SER A 319 9.32 -16.83 2.49
N ASP A 320 8.58 -17.84 2.06
CA ASP A 320 8.12 -18.04 0.67
C ASP A 320 6.72 -17.48 0.39
N GLU A 321 5.92 -17.25 1.45
CA GLU A 321 4.50 -16.85 1.39
C GLU A 321 4.28 -15.66 0.46
N ALA A 322 3.52 -15.83 -0.63
CA ALA A 322 3.27 -14.80 -1.65
C ALA A 322 2.34 -13.67 -1.17
N ASN A 323 2.85 -12.81 -0.28
CA ASN A 323 2.22 -11.60 0.22
C ASN A 323 3.26 -10.46 0.39
N LYS A 324 2.80 -9.20 0.32
CA LYS A 324 3.67 -8.01 0.34
C LYS A 324 4.39 -7.83 1.69
N ALA A 325 3.70 -8.09 2.80
CA ALA A 325 4.26 -7.98 4.15
C ALA A 325 5.49 -8.88 4.34
N MET A 326 5.45 -10.13 3.87
CA MET A 326 6.60 -11.05 3.94
C MET A 326 7.75 -10.65 3.02
N ASN A 327 7.49 -10.02 1.88
CA ASN A 327 8.54 -9.47 1.03
C ASN A 327 9.29 -8.30 1.71
N LEU A 328 8.53 -7.37 2.32
CA LEU A 328 9.11 -6.30 3.14
C LEU A 328 9.87 -6.87 4.36
N ASN A 329 9.23 -7.73 5.16
CA ASN A 329 9.81 -8.30 6.37
C ASN A 329 11.11 -9.07 6.11
N ALA A 330 11.19 -9.82 5.01
CA ALA A 330 12.39 -10.56 4.63
C ALA A 330 13.60 -9.64 4.41
N TYR A 331 13.42 -8.46 3.80
CA TYR A 331 14.52 -7.49 3.66
C TYR A 331 14.78 -6.70 4.95
N ILE A 332 13.73 -6.26 5.64
CA ILE A 332 13.87 -5.49 6.91
C ILE A 332 14.63 -6.31 7.96
N GLY A 333 14.39 -7.63 8.03
CA GLY A 333 15.07 -8.54 8.93
C GLY A 333 16.58 -8.75 8.64
N LEU A 334 17.06 -8.31 7.47
CA LEU A 334 18.48 -8.37 7.09
C LEU A 334 19.23 -7.04 7.36
N LEU A 335 18.53 -5.95 7.70
CA LEU A 335 19.12 -4.60 7.84
C LEU A 335 20.16 -4.50 8.95
N GLY A 336 21.39 -4.17 8.56
CA GLY A 336 22.57 -4.10 9.44
C GLY A 336 23.40 -5.39 9.47
N GLY A 337 23.13 -6.36 8.60
CA GLY A 337 23.80 -7.65 8.55
C GLY A 337 24.66 -7.88 7.30
N ALA A 338 25.57 -8.85 7.42
CA ALA A 338 26.36 -9.38 6.31
C ALA A 338 26.13 -10.90 6.24
N TYR A 339 25.99 -11.44 5.02
CA TYR A 339 25.50 -12.79 4.76
C TYR A 339 26.34 -13.46 3.68
N ALA A 340 26.73 -14.71 3.92
CA ALA A 340 27.30 -15.60 2.92
C ALA A 340 26.21 -16.55 2.38
N PHE A 341 26.34 -16.95 1.13
CA PHE A 341 25.48 -17.95 0.49
C PHE A 341 25.97 -19.35 0.86
N GLU A 342 25.07 -20.19 1.39
CA GLU A 342 25.37 -21.57 1.75
C GLU A 342 24.38 -22.53 1.08
N GLU A 343 24.87 -23.48 0.29
CA GLU A 343 24.04 -24.45 -0.41
C GLU A 343 23.65 -25.61 0.51
N THR A 344 22.34 -25.80 0.71
CA THR A 344 21.80 -26.81 1.63
C THR A 344 20.92 -27.84 0.94
N ALA A 345 20.45 -28.84 1.70
CA ALA A 345 19.43 -29.79 1.24
C ALA A 345 18.15 -29.14 0.69
N SER A 346 17.86 -27.91 1.13
CA SER A 346 16.64 -27.15 0.80
C SER A 346 16.88 -26.07 -0.27
N GLY A 347 18.11 -25.95 -0.78
CA GLY A 347 18.59 -24.84 -1.62
C GLY A 347 19.50 -23.87 -0.86
N THR A 348 19.87 -22.76 -1.51
CA THR A 348 20.69 -21.69 -0.94
C THR A 348 20.07 -21.09 0.32
N ILE A 349 20.86 -20.79 1.35
CA ILE A 349 20.46 -19.97 2.50
C ILE A 349 21.39 -18.76 2.66
N LEU A 350 20.86 -17.71 3.30
CA LEU A 350 21.67 -16.59 3.79
C LEU A 350 22.17 -16.91 5.20
N ARG A 351 23.43 -17.32 5.36
CA ARG A 351 24.06 -17.47 6.69
C ARG A 351 24.78 -16.19 7.06
N THR A 352 24.44 -15.62 8.21
CA THR A 352 25.13 -14.44 8.77
C THR A 352 26.64 -14.69 8.93
N VAL A 353 27.45 -13.71 8.56
CA VAL A 353 28.91 -13.66 8.79
C VAL A 353 29.28 -12.42 9.60
N SER A 354 30.30 -12.54 10.44
CA SER A 354 30.79 -11.44 11.29
C SER A 354 31.72 -10.47 10.56
N ASP A 355 32.29 -10.89 9.43
CA ASP A 355 33.18 -10.10 8.58
C ASP A 355 32.48 -9.84 7.22
N PRO A 356 32.17 -8.57 6.88
CA PRO A 356 31.59 -8.21 5.59
C PRO A 356 32.49 -8.52 4.38
N ALA A 357 33.81 -8.68 4.55
CA ALA A 357 34.72 -8.97 3.44
C ALA A 357 34.59 -10.41 2.90
N VAL A 358 33.90 -11.30 3.63
CA VAL A 358 33.57 -12.68 3.21
C VAL A 358 32.07 -12.90 3.00
N ALA A 359 31.32 -11.82 2.76
CA ALA A 359 29.88 -11.85 2.53
C ALA A 359 29.53 -11.73 1.04
N ASP A 360 28.68 -12.62 0.55
CA ASP A 360 28.08 -12.54 -0.80
C ASP A 360 26.96 -11.48 -0.87
N LEU A 361 26.36 -11.13 0.27
CA LEU A 361 25.35 -10.09 0.41
C LEU A 361 25.57 -9.29 1.71
N VAL A 362 25.87 -8.00 1.56
CA VAL A 362 25.83 -7.04 2.69
C VAL A 362 24.54 -6.22 2.58
N VAL A 363 23.81 -6.11 3.68
CA VAL A 363 22.60 -5.28 3.79
C VAL A 363 22.84 -4.25 4.90
N PRO A 364 23.33 -3.04 4.57
CA PRO A 364 23.66 -2.01 5.56
C PRO A 364 22.47 -1.60 6.44
N ALA A 365 22.78 -0.98 7.58
CA ALA A 365 21.77 -0.40 8.45
C ALA A 365 21.09 0.82 7.78
N SER A 366 19.93 1.20 8.28
CA SER A 366 19.24 2.45 7.93
C SER A 366 18.39 2.88 9.12
N ASP A 367 18.34 4.18 9.40
CA ASP A 367 17.50 4.75 10.46
C ASP A 367 16.07 5.00 9.99
N TYR A 368 15.91 5.14 8.67
CA TYR A 368 14.63 5.32 8.00
C TYR A 368 14.40 4.27 6.91
N ILE A 369 13.15 3.83 6.78
CA ILE A 369 12.69 2.95 5.71
C ILE A 369 11.52 3.63 5.02
N LEU A 370 11.60 3.75 3.69
CA LEU A 370 10.51 4.26 2.87
C LEU A 370 9.87 3.11 2.08
N THR A 371 8.71 2.63 2.52
CA THR A 371 7.93 1.67 1.73
C THR A 371 7.23 2.41 0.60
N LEU A 372 7.40 1.98 -0.65
CA LEU A 372 6.87 2.63 -1.86
C LEU A 372 6.19 1.58 -2.75
N ASP A 373 4.93 1.76 -3.13
CA ASP A 373 4.24 0.80 -4.01
C ASP A 373 4.78 0.89 -5.45
N ALA A 374 4.90 -0.25 -6.13
CA ALA A 374 5.53 -0.36 -7.46
C ALA A 374 4.84 0.45 -8.59
N ASP A 375 3.67 1.03 -8.35
CA ASP A 375 2.92 1.91 -9.25
C ASP A 375 2.74 3.35 -8.69
N SER A 376 3.66 3.78 -7.82
CA SER A 376 3.60 5.06 -7.12
C SER A 376 4.79 5.96 -7.47
N VAL A 377 4.48 7.21 -7.81
CA VAL A 377 5.46 8.25 -8.13
C VAL A 377 5.57 9.23 -6.96
N LEU A 378 6.80 9.49 -6.54
CA LEU A 378 7.13 10.53 -5.55
C LEU A 378 7.48 11.85 -6.25
N LEU A 379 7.05 12.97 -5.66
CA LEU A 379 7.59 14.28 -6.01
C LEU A 379 8.91 14.53 -5.27
N ARG A 380 9.74 15.41 -5.82
CA ARG A 380 10.86 16.09 -5.14
C ARG A 380 10.55 16.56 -3.71
N ASP A 381 11.61 16.75 -2.93
CA ASP A 381 11.60 17.05 -1.49
C ASP A 381 10.89 15.99 -0.60
N TYR A 382 10.32 14.89 -1.13
CA TYR A 382 9.53 13.94 -0.33
C TYR A 382 10.37 13.36 0.82
N CYS A 383 11.59 12.90 0.52
CA CYS A 383 12.51 12.33 1.52
C CYS A 383 12.89 13.37 2.59
N LEU A 384 13.50 14.50 2.19
CA LEU A 384 13.94 15.56 3.11
C LEU A 384 12.79 16.07 4.00
N ARG A 385 11.61 16.37 3.44
CA ARG A 385 10.49 16.96 4.21
C ARG A 385 9.93 16.02 5.25
N LEU A 386 9.87 14.72 4.97
CA LEU A 386 9.33 13.74 5.89
C LEU A 386 10.36 13.35 6.96
N VAL A 387 11.65 13.24 6.61
CA VAL A 387 12.72 13.02 7.60
C VAL A 387 12.88 14.23 8.52
N TYR A 388 12.99 15.45 7.96
CA TYR A 388 13.00 16.71 8.74
C TYR A 388 11.82 16.77 9.71
N PHE A 389 10.61 16.45 9.23
CA PHE A 389 9.41 16.43 10.07
C PHE A 389 9.53 15.42 11.22
N LEU A 390 10.01 14.19 10.97
CA LEU A 390 10.22 13.19 12.02
C LEU A 390 11.28 13.61 13.04
N GLU A 391 12.28 14.39 12.63
CA GLU A 391 13.45 14.79 13.43
C GLU A 391 13.20 16.02 14.30
N GLN A 392 12.11 16.77 14.08
CA GLN A 392 11.71 17.83 15.01
C GLN A 392 11.42 17.24 16.41
N PRO A 393 11.85 17.88 17.51
CA PRO A 393 11.77 17.30 18.86
C PRO A 393 10.35 16.85 19.28
N GLU A 394 9.32 17.60 18.91
CA GLU A 394 7.92 17.27 19.18
C GLU A 394 7.43 16.00 18.44
N ASN A 395 8.10 15.63 17.35
CA ASN A 395 7.79 14.45 16.53
C ASN A 395 8.67 13.23 16.87
N ALA A 396 9.50 13.28 17.92
CA ALA A 396 10.35 12.16 18.35
C ALA A 396 9.59 10.87 18.73
N ARG A 397 8.26 10.96 18.91
CA ARG A 397 7.32 9.84 19.13
C ARG A 397 6.43 9.50 17.92
N VAL A 398 6.68 10.11 16.75
CA VAL A 398 6.08 9.69 15.47
C VAL A 398 6.90 8.55 14.89
N ALA A 399 6.26 7.39 14.66
CA ALA A 399 6.89 6.22 14.05
C ALA A 399 6.87 6.30 12.52
N VAL A 400 5.74 6.74 11.98
CA VAL A 400 5.41 6.75 10.55
C VAL A 400 4.92 8.15 10.18
N THR A 401 5.55 8.75 9.18
CA THR A 401 5.00 9.90 8.47
C THR A 401 4.78 9.54 7.00
N GLN A 402 3.66 9.95 6.42
CA GLN A 402 3.27 9.58 5.06
C GLN A 402 2.56 10.75 4.38
N THR A 403 2.54 10.78 3.05
CA THR A 403 1.52 11.57 2.33
C THR A 403 0.51 10.61 1.73
N PRO A 404 -0.78 10.66 2.12
CA PRO A 404 -1.81 9.85 1.48
C PRO A 404 -1.77 10.09 -0.02
N TYR A 405 -1.57 9.02 -0.78
CA TYR A 405 -1.34 9.16 -2.21
C TYR A 405 -2.53 9.84 -2.90
N SER A 406 -2.22 10.70 -3.87
CA SER A 406 -3.20 11.37 -4.73
C SER A 406 -3.37 10.58 -6.03
N SER A 407 -4.46 10.80 -6.76
CA SER A 407 -4.65 10.14 -8.06
C SER A 407 -3.95 10.90 -9.19
N PHE A 408 -3.35 10.15 -10.13
CA PHE A 408 -2.90 10.71 -11.40
C PHE A 408 -4.10 11.28 -12.17
N ARG A 409 -3.89 12.41 -12.87
CA ARG A 409 -4.95 13.13 -13.59
C ARG A 409 -4.79 12.91 -15.09
N GLY A 410 -5.92 12.86 -15.80
CA GLY A 410 -5.95 12.53 -17.22
C GLY A 410 -6.40 11.10 -17.51
N ALA A 411 -6.87 10.38 -16.49
CA ALA A 411 -7.46 9.03 -16.56
C ALA A 411 -8.24 8.76 -17.86
N ALA A 412 -7.90 7.67 -18.54
CA ALA A 412 -8.45 7.25 -19.82
C ALA A 412 -9.89 6.71 -19.71
N THR A 413 -10.27 6.15 -18.56
CA THR A 413 -11.62 5.57 -18.36
C THR A 413 -12.47 6.35 -17.35
N ARG A 414 -13.79 6.16 -17.43
CA ARG A 414 -14.74 6.81 -16.51
C ARG A 414 -14.72 6.22 -15.10
N ILE A 415 -14.29 4.96 -14.95
CA ILE A 415 -14.23 4.27 -13.67
C ILE A 415 -12.94 4.63 -12.90
N GLU A 416 -11.81 4.68 -13.59
CA GLU A 416 -10.51 5.16 -13.13
C GLU A 416 -10.60 6.58 -12.55
N ARG A 417 -11.12 7.52 -13.35
CA ARG A 417 -11.41 8.90 -12.92
C ARG A 417 -12.21 8.96 -11.60
N LEU A 418 -13.16 8.04 -11.41
CA LEU A 418 -14.02 8.03 -10.23
C LEU A 418 -13.38 7.33 -9.03
N ALA A 419 -12.56 6.29 -9.27
CA ALA A 419 -11.69 5.71 -8.24
C ALA A 419 -10.72 6.78 -7.71
N GLY A 420 -10.07 7.54 -8.61
CA GLY A 420 -9.26 8.70 -8.26
C GLY A 420 -10.03 9.77 -7.48
N ALA A 421 -11.27 10.07 -7.85
CA ALA A 421 -12.12 10.97 -7.07
C ALA A 421 -12.40 10.47 -5.64
N THR A 422 -12.46 9.15 -5.41
CA THR A 422 -12.52 8.62 -4.03
C THR A 422 -11.18 8.73 -3.29
N THR A 423 -10.05 8.53 -3.99
CA THR A 423 -8.69 8.65 -3.44
C THR A 423 -8.36 10.10 -3.04
N ASP A 424 -8.62 11.08 -3.91
CA ASP A 424 -8.35 12.51 -3.64
C ASP A 424 -9.16 13.04 -2.45
N ILE A 425 -10.36 12.48 -2.21
CA ILE A 425 -11.20 12.71 -1.03
C ILE A 425 -10.66 11.96 0.20
N GLN A 426 -10.22 10.69 0.06
CA GLN A 426 -9.58 9.95 1.16
C GLN A 426 -8.34 10.69 1.69
N HIS A 427 -7.53 11.31 0.81
CA HIS A 427 -6.42 12.18 1.24
C HIS A 427 -6.90 13.23 2.25
N ILE A 428 -7.95 14.00 1.93
CA ILE A 428 -8.51 15.01 2.84
C ILE A 428 -8.91 14.38 4.18
N LEU A 429 -9.58 13.23 4.17
CA LEU A 429 -10.01 12.55 5.39
C LEU A 429 -8.81 12.08 6.25
N HIS A 430 -7.75 11.54 5.65
CA HIS A 430 -6.53 11.13 6.36
C HIS A 430 -5.79 12.33 6.99
N GLN A 431 -5.74 13.48 6.31
CA GLN A 431 -5.24 14.72 6.94
C GLN A 431 -6.05 15.08 8.19
N GLY A 432 -7.38 14.89 8.13
CA GLY A 432 -8.31 14.99 9.25
C GLY A 432 -8.11 13.98 10.37
N MET A 433 -7.78 12.72 10.05
CA MET A 433 -7.50 11.70 11.06
C MET A 433 -6.28 12.09 11.91
N SER A 434 -5.24 12.66 11.28
CA SER A 434 -4.04 13.15 12.00
C SER A 434 -4.35 14.27 13.00
N ARG A 435 -5.28 15.19 12.67
CA ARG A 435 -5.75 16.27 13.56
C ARG A 435 -6.33 15.75 14.89
N HIS A 436 -6.74 14.48 14.91
CA HIS A 436 -7.40 13.79 16.02
C HIS A 436 -6.66 12.51 16.45
N ASN A 437 -5.36 12.38 16.14
CA ASN A 437 -4.52 11.20 16.46
C ASN A 437 -5.06 9.84 15.97
N ALA A 438 -5.96 9.87 14.97
CA ALA A 438 -6.69 8.72 14.45
C ALA A 438 -5.99 8.01 13.28
N THR A 439 -4.78 8.45 12.89
CA THR A 439 -4.04 7.94 11.73
C THR A 439 -3.80 6.43 11.76
N PHE A 440 -3.94 5.82 10.58
CA PHE A 440 -3.34 4.53 10.20
C PHE A 440 -2.32 4.76 9.08
N TRP A 441 -1.26 3.96 9.04
CA TRP A 441 -0.42 3.74 7.86
C TRP A 441 -1.30 3.12 6.75
N VAL A 442 -1.10 3.55 5.51
CA VAL A 442 -1.92 3.12 4.34
C VAL A 442 -1.20 2.13 3.41
N GLY A 443 -0.17 1.44 3.91
CA GLY A 443 0.51 0.34 3.23
C GLY A 443 1.63 0.73 2.29
N ALA A 444 1.69 1.99 1.86
CA ALA A 444 2.75 2.50 1.02
C ALA A 444 2.94 4.00 1.23
N ASN A 445 4.02 4.50 0.65
CA ASN A 445 4.36 5.91 0.46
C ASN A 445 4.47 6.63 1.81
N ALA A 446 5.24 5.99 2.70
CA ALA A 446 5.44 6.36 4.09
C ALA A 446 6.91 6.16 4.51
N VAL A 447 7.49 7.18 5.16
CA VAL A 447 8.79 7.12 5.83
C VAL A 447 8.58 6.63 7.26
N ILE A 448 9.29 5.57 7.63
CA ILE A 448 9.14 4.84 8.89
C ILE A 448 10.48 4.86 9.61
N ARG A 449 10.48 5.15 10.92
CA ARG A 449 11.68 5.00 11.78
C ARG A 449 12.00 3.51 11.98
N THR A 450 13.19 3.05 11.62
CA THR A 450 13.59 1.64 11.78
C THR A 450 13.48 1.17 13.23
N ARG A 451 13.80 2.03 14.21
CA ARG A 451 13.60 1.71 15.64
C ARG A 451 12.14 1.45 16.01
N ALA A 452 11.18 2.11 15.36
CA ALA A 452 9.76 1.88 15.61
C ALA A 452 9.24 0.55 15.04
N LEU A 453 9.87 0.05 13.96
CA LEU A 453 9.62 -1.31 13.47
C LEU A 453 10.23 -2.35 14.41
N ARG A 454 11.47 -2.14 14.89
CA ARG A 454 12.12 -3.02 15.88
C ARG A 454 11.32 -3.14 17.19
N ASP A 455 10.68 -2.05 17.64
CA ASP A 455 9.75 -2.08 18.79
C ASP A 455 8.52 -2.99 18.59
N ILE A 456 8.22 -3.44 17.37
CA ILE A 456 7.10 -4.35 17.04
C ILE A 456 7.56 -5.65 16.37
N GLU A 457 8.83 -6.03 16.54
CA GLU A 457 9.38 -7.28 15.97
C GLU A 457 8.77 -8.53 16.63
N GLU A 458 8.05 -9.33 15.85
CA GLU A 458 7.72 -10.71 16.19
C GLU A 458 8.69 -11.68 15.50
N VAL A 459 9.03 -12.79 16.16
CA VAL A 459 9.86 -13.87 15.59
C VAL A 459 9.06 -15.17 15.61
N GLU A 460 9.06 -15.89 14.49
CA GLU A 460 8.39 -17.20 14.34
C GLU A 460 9.34 -18.20 13.68
N THR A 461 9.42 -19.42 14.21
CA THR A 461 10.22 -20.49 13.60
C THR A 461 9.44 -21.19 12.48
N VAL A 462 9.80 -20.94 11.22
CA VAL A 462 9.18 -21.56 10.04
C VAL A 462 10.21 -22.45 9.35
N GLY A 463 9.86 -23.73 9.14
CA GLY A 463 10.76 -24.70 8.48
C GLY A 463 12.05 -25.05 9.24
N GLY A 464 12.23 -24.54 10.47
CA GLY A 464 13.48 -24.62 11.24
C GLY A 464 14.31 -23.34 11.25
N PHE A 465 13.89 -22.29 10.53
CA PHE A 465 14.54 -20.98 10.48
C PHE A 465 13.73 -19.92 11.22
N GLU A 466 14.40 -18.92 11.80
CA GLU A 466 13.75 -17.78 12.43
C GLU A 466 13.32 -16.75 11.38
N VAL A 467 12.01 -16.55 11.23
CA VAL A 467 11.42 -15.54 10.35
C VAL A 467 10.97 -14.36 11.21
N LYS A 468 11.59 -13.20 10.98
CA LYS A 468 11.21 -11.93 11.61
C LYS A 468 9.99 -11.32 10.90
N ARG A 469 9.04 -10.79 11.67
CA ARG A 469 7.81 -10.18 11.18
C ARG A 469 7.60 -8.83 11.86
N TYR A 470 7.62 -7.75 11.06
CA TYR A 470 7.37 -6.38 11.50
C TYR A 470 6.01 -5.87 11.00
N VAL A 471 5.73 -6.15 9.71
CA VAL A 471 4.47 -5.89 9.04
C VAL A 471 3.56 -7.11 9.21
N GLN A 472 2.38 -6.90 9.77
CA GLN A 472 1.48 -7.94 10.32
C GLN A 472 0.56 -8.56 9.27
N ASP A 473 0.90 -9.75 8.76
CA ASP A 473 0.25 -10.35 7.57
C ASP A 473 -1.00 -11.21 7.84
N ARG A 474 -1.49 -11.21 9.09
CA ARG A 474 -2.72 -11.90 9.53
C ARG A 474 -3.97 -11.39 8.82
N THR A 475 -3.97 -10.13 8.41
CA THR A 475 -5.03 -9.45 7.65
C THR A 475 -4.49 -8.94 6.31
N VAL A 476 -5.37 -8.76 5.31
CA VAL A 476 -4.98 -8.28 3.96
C VAL A 476 -4.99 -6.74 3.83
N ILE A 477 -4.76 -6.09 4.96
CA ILE A 477 -4.54 -4.64 5.18
C ILE A 477 -3.52 -4.50 6.32
N GLU A 478 -2.40 -5.20 6.13
CA GLU A 478 -1.33 -5.49 7.08
C GLU A 478 -0.76 -4.25 7.81
N ASP A 479 -0.66 -3.15 7.09
CA ASP A 479 -0.27 -1.80 7.53
C ASP A 479 -1.24 -1.16 8.53
N THR A 480 -2.55 -1.31 8.30
CA THR A 480 -3.61 -0.86 9.20
C THR A 480 -3.58 -1.65 10.51
N GLU A 481 -3.17 -2.93 10.47
CA GLU A 481 -2.96 -3.74 11.67
C GLU A 481 -1.70 -3.30 12.42
N SER A 482 -0.56 -3.21 11.72
CA SER A 482 0.74 -2.79 12.27
C SER A 482 0.71 -1.41 12.94
N SER A 483 -0.17 -0.52 12.44
CA SER A 483 -0.47 0.79 13.05
C SER A 483 -1.05 0.71 14.47
N VAL A 484 -1.69 -0.40 14.85
CA VAL A 484 -2.19 -0.66 16.20
C VAL A 484 -1.04 -1.13 17.10
N ASP A 485 -0.11 -1.92 16.58
CA ASP A 485 1.07 -2.44 17.30
C ASP A 485 2.06 -1.33 17.67
N LEU A 486 2.35 -0.44 16.71
CA LEU A 486 3.08 0.82 16.97
C LEU A 486 2.39 1.62 18.10
N GLY A 487 1.06 1.72 18.02
CA GLY A 487 0.24 2.41 19.00
C GLY A 487 0.11 1.71 20.37
N MET A 488 0.42 0.42 20.49
CA MET A 488 0.55 -0.27 21.80
C MET A 488 1.84 0.16 22.49
N HIS A 489 2.93 0.30 21.72
CA HIS A 489 4.25 0.79 22.14
C HIS A 489 4.35 2.33 22.26
N GLY A 490 3.21 3.02 22.24
CA GLY A 490 3.14 4.47 22.49
C GLY A 490 3.69 5.32 21.33
N TRP A 491 3.67 4.82 20.10
CA TRP A 491 4.01 5.60 18.91
C TRP A 491 2.77 6.25 18.29
N THR A 492 2.98 7.40 17.64
CA THR A 492 1.97 8.07 16.82
C THR A 492 2.31 7.96 15.33
N LEU A 493 1.31 8.22 14.48
CA LEU A 493 1.43 8.20 13.03
C LEU A 493 0.82 9.51 12.48
N VAL A 494 1.47 10.12 11.49
CA VAL A 494 1.07 11.43 10.94
C VAL A 494 0.95 11.38 9.43
N ASN A 495 -0.08 12.03 8.88
CA ASN A 495 -0.12 12.37 7.47
C ASN A 495 0.50 13.76 7.31
N TYR A 496 1.63 13.86 6.61
CA TYR A 496 2.26 15.14 6.28
C TYR A 496 1.30 15.95 5.38
N PRO A 497 1.10 17.27 5.58
CA PRO A 497 -0.02 18.00 4.98
C PRO A 497 -0.03 18.16 3.46
N GLU A 498 1.06 17.83 2.76
CA GLU A 498 1.29 18.16 1.35
C GLU A 498 1.06 16.95 0.42
N ARG A 499 0.76 17.20 -0.86
CA ARG A 499 0.58 16.15 -1.88
C ARG A 499 1.90 15.83 -2.57
N LEU A 500 2.73 15.00 -1.92
CA LEU A 500 4.06 14.62 -2.39
C LEU A 500 4.15 13.19 -2.98
N SER A 501 3.04 12.42 -2.96
CA SER A 501 2.97 11.07 -3.53
C SER A 501 1.68 10.84 -4.31
N TYR A 502 1.78 10.09 -5.41
CA TYR A 502 0.71 9.77 -6.35
C TYR A 502 0.77 8.28 -6.72
N SER A 503 -0.39 7.64 -6.95
CA SER A 503 -0.47 6.20 -7.26
C SER A 503 -1.56 5.88 -8.28
N ALA A 504 -1.38 4.80 -9.04
CA ALA A 504 -2.33 4.42 -10.09
C ALA A 504 -3.65 3.86 -9.51
N THR A 505 -4.77 4.23 -10.14
CA THR A 505 -6.11 3.79 -9.71
C THR A 505 -6.69 2.77 -10.68
N PRO A 506 -7.56 1.84 -10.24
CA PRO A 506 -7.99 0.72 -11.08
C PRO A 506 -8.64 1.16 -12.40
N PRO A 507 -8.09 0.79 -13.58
CA PRO A 507 -8.54 1.31 -14.86
C PRO A 507 -9.82 0.64 -15.38
N ASP A 508 -10.27 -0.45 -14.75
CA ASP A 508 -11.49 -1.20 -15.07
C ASP A 508 -12.19 -1.81 -13.84
N PHE A 509 -13.38 -2.38 -14.05
CA PHE A 509 -14.19 -2.96 -12.97
C PHE A 509 -13.58 -4.25 -12.38
N GLY A 510 -12.88 -5.06 -13.18
CA GLY A 510 -12.28 -6.32 -12.72
C GLY A 510 -11.16 -6.08 -11.72
N SER A 511 -10.24 -5.16 -12.03
CA SER A 511 -9.18 -4.71 -11.12
C SER A 511 -9.76 -4.02 -9.88
N LEU A 512 -10.77 -3.16 -10.04
CA LEU A 512 -11.45 -2.49 -8.93
C LEU A 512 -12.13 -3.48 -7.96
N ILE A 513 -12.76 -4.56 -8.46
CA ILE A 513 -13.36 -5.61 -7.63
C ILE A 513 -12.31 -6.20 -6.67
N VAL A 514 -11.10 -6.50 -7.16
CA VAL A 514 -10.06 -7.10 -6.32
C VAL A 514 -9.59 -6.11 -5.24
N GLN A 515 -9.27 -4.87 -5.62
CA GLN A 515 -8.83 -3.82 -4.69
C GLN A 515 -9.87 -3.59 -3.58
N ARG A 516 -11.14 -3.36 -3.95
CA ARG A 516 -12.17 -2.97 -2.98
C ARG A 516 -12.63 -4.14 -2.12
N ARG A 517 -12.62 -5.38 -2.65
CA ARG A 517 -12.85 -6.58 -1.84
C ARG A 517 -11.74 -6.83 -0.82
N ARG A 518 -10.48 -6.50 -1.14
CA ARG A 518 -9.36 -6.55 -0.20
C ARG A 518 -9.59 -5.58 0.96
N TRP A 519 -9.84 -4.29 0.66
CA TRP A 519 -10.11 -3.28 1.69
C TRP A 519 -11.36 -3.56 2.54
N ALA A 520 -12.38 -4.20 1.97
CA ALA A 520 -13.56 -4.67 2.69
C ALA A 520 -13.31 -5.90 3.60
N ASN A 521 -12.14 -6.55 3.48
CA ASN A 521 -11.76 -7.73 4.27
C ASN A 521 -10.58 -7.42 5.21
N GLY A 522 -10.86 -6.99 6.44
CA GLY A 522 -9.79 -6.89 7.46
C GLY A 522 -10.12 -6.03 8.66
N GLY A 523 -10.79 -4.89 8.48
CA GLY A 523 -10.98 -3.94 9.59
C GLY A 523 -11.74 -4.52 10.80
N LEU A 524 -12.69 -5.44 10.57
CA LEU A 524 -13.36 -6.18 11.64
C LEU A 524 -12.44 -7.14 12.42
N LEU A 525 -11.35 -7.62 11.82
CA LEU A 525 -10.32 -8.46 12.46
C LEU A 525 -9.31 -7.65 13.29
N ILE A 526 -9.15 -6.35 12.98
CA ILE A 526 -8.26 -5.42 13.67
C ILE A 526 -8.99 -4.76 14.86
N LEU A 527 -10.30 -4.51 14.73
CA LEU A 527 -11.11 -3.85 15.75
C LEU A 527 -10.94 -4.42 17.20
N PRO A 528 -10.87 -5.75 17.44
CA PRO A 528 -10.58 -6.28 18.78
C PRO A 528 -9.16 -5.92 19.29
N LYS A 529 -8.15 -5.92 18.41
CA LYS A 529 -6.76 -5.52 18.70
C LYS A 529 -6.71 -4.05 19.12
N TYR A 530 -7.43 -3.19 18.38
CA TYR A 530 -7.59 -1.77 18.73
C TYR A 530 -8.30 -1.56 20.07
N ILE A 531 -9.38 -2.31 20.36
CA ILE A 531 -10.07 -2.24 21.67
C ILE A 531 -9.12 -2.65 22.82
N ARG A 532 -8.21 -3.61 22.60
CA ARG A 532 -7.16 -3.98 23.55
C ARG A 532 -6.18 -2.81 23.77
N GLN A 533 -5.63 -2.23 22.71
CA GLN A 533 -4.76 -1.05 22.76
C GLN A 533 -5.41 0.10 23.56
N VAL A 534 -6.70 0.40 23.34
CA VAL A 534 -7.41 1.46 24.06
C VAL A 534 -7.54 1.17 25.56
N ARG A 535 -7.69 -0.10 25.96
CA ARG A 535 -7.72 -0.51 27.38
C ARG A 535 -6.33 -0.38 28.01
N GLU A 536 -5.28 -0.86 27.34
CA GLU A 536 -3.89 -0.79 27.80
C GLU A 536 -3.44 0.68 27.97
N ARG A 537 -3.68 1.54 26.98
CA ARG A 537 -3.38 2.97 27.05
C ARG A 537 -4.08 3.64 28.24
N ARG A 538 -5.36 3.36 28.46
CA ARG A 538 -6.11 3.86 29.63
C ARG A 538 -5.57 3.32 30.96
N ALA A 539 -5.11 2.07 31.02
CA ALA A 539 -4.48 1.50 32.21
C ALA A 539 -3.13 2.17 32.53
N ARG A 540 -2.40 2.67 31.51
CA ARG A 540 -1.22 3.53 31.66
C ARG A 540 -1.55 5.01 31.96
N GLY A 541 -2.83 5.34 32.19
CA GLY A 541 -3.29 6.72 32.44
C GLY A 541 -3.41 7.61 31.20
N GLU A 542 -3.16 7.08 29.98
CA GLU A 542 -3.26 7.85 28.75
C GLU A 542 -4.72 8.18 28.40
N ARG A 543 -4.96 9.43 27.99
CA ARG A 543 -6.28 9.88 27.52
C ARG A 543 -6.46 9.57 26.03
N VAL A 544 -7.21 8.50 25.73
CA VAL A 544 -7.70 8.20 24.37
C VAL A 544 -8.97 9.01 24.10
N GLY A 545 -8.97 9.86 23.06
CA GLY A 545 -10.08 10.75 22.75
C GLY A 545 -11.32 10.02 22.22
N ILE A 546 -12.52 10.52 22.53
CA ILE A 546 -13.76 9.97 21.93
C ILE A 546 -13.73 10.12 20.41
N VAL A 547 -13.32 11.28 19.88
CA VAL A 547 -13.18 11.52 18.43
C VAL A 547 -12.11 10.62 17.80
N GLU A 548 -10.96 10.43 18.45
CA GLU A 548 -9.90 9.50 18.02
C GLU A 548 -10.46 8.08 17.86
N MET A 549 -11.17 7.60 18.87
CA MET A 549 -11.78 6.27 18.91
C MET A 549 -12.89 6.13 17.86
N SER A 550 -13.80 7.11 17.75
CA SER A 550 -14.89 7.09 16.78
C SER A 550 -14.39 7.12 15.34
N LEU A 551 -13.35 7.90 15.02
CA LEU A 551 -12.73 7.93 13.70
C LEU A 551 -12.04 6.60 13.36
N ARG A 552 -11.27 6.03 14.30
CA ARG A 552 -10.59 4.73 14.09
C ARG A 552 -11.58 3.58 13.93
N VAL A 553 -12.64 3.53 14.76
CA VAL A 553 -13.71 2.52 14.65
C VAL A 553 -14.49 2.68 13.33
N ASN A 554 -14.80 3.91 12.92
CA ASN A 554 -15.44 4.17 11.63
C ASN A 554 -14.57 3.74 10.44
N TYR A 555 -13.25 4.00 10.47
CA TYR A 555 -12.33 3.57 9.43
C TYR A 555 -12.36 2.03 9.23
N MET A 556 -12.28 1.29 10.33
CA MET A 556 -12.24 -0.19 10.30
C MET A 556 -13.58 -0.86 9.97
N ALA A 557 -14.71 -0.29 10.39
CA ALA A 557 -16.00 -1.01 10.38
C ALA A 557 -17.08 -0.40 9.47
N SER A 558 -16.90 0.83 8.94
CA SER A 558 -17.95 1.49 8.15
C SER A 558 -18.34 0.75 6.87
N ILE A 559 -17.39 0.09 6.19
CA ILE A 559 -17.68 -0.72 5.00
C ILE A 559 -18.69 -1.83 5.33
N ALA A 560 -18.64 -2.41 6.52
CA ALA A 560 -19.56 -3.48 6.96
C ALA A 560 -20.97 -2.96 7.20
N TRP A 561 -21.16 -2.01 8.12
CA TRP A 561 -22.50 -1.52 8.46
C TRP A 561 -23.12 -0.68 7.34
N ALA A 562 -22.33 0.01 6.49
CA ALA A 562 -22.87 0.73 5.35
C ALA A 562 -23.37 -0.23 4.26
N SER A 563 -22.65 -1.34 4.00
CA SER A 563 -23.07 -2.31 2.99
C SER A 563 -24.29 -3.12 3.45
N PHE A 564 -24.30 -3.61 4.70
CA PHE A 564 -25.48 -4.28 5.25
C PHE A 564 -26.67 -3.33 5.43
N GLY A 565 -26.43 -2.11 5.94
CA GLY A 565 -27.46 -1.09 6.09
C GLY A 565 -28.12 -0.71 4.77
N LEU A 566 -27.32 -0.56 3.70
CA LEU A 566 -27.84 -0.35 2.35
C LEU A 566 -28.63 -1.56 1.83
N ILE A 567 -28.20 -2.81 2.08
CA ILE A 567 -29.02 -3.99 1.76
C ILE A 567 -30.36 -3.93 2.49
N PHE A 568 -30.38 -3.64 3.80
CA PHE A 568 -31.64 -3.54 4.54
C PHE A 568 -32.53 -2.43 3.99
N LEU A 569 -32.00 -1.24 3.70
CA LEU A 569 -32.78 -0.12 3.13
C LEU A 569 -33.30 -0.38 1.70
N LEU A 570 -32.63 -1.24 0.92
CA LEU A 570 -33.07 -1.62 -0.42
C LEU A 570 -34.06 -2.79 -0.38
N ALA A 571 -33.71 -3.88 0.29
CA ALA A 571 -34.39 -5.17 0.17
C ALA A 571 -35.50 -5.38 1.21
N TYR A 572 -35.45 -4.71 2.37
CA TYR A 572 -36.46 -4.86 3.40
C TYR A 572 -37.58 -3.81 3.23
N PRO A 573 -38.85 -4.22 3.08
CA PRO A 573 -39.97 -3.30 2.91
C PRO A 573 -40.39 -2.69 4.26
N TYR A 574 -39.57 -1.78 4.77
CA TYR A 574 -39.83 -1.05 6.02
C TYR A 574 -41.13 -0.26 5.96
N ASP A 575 -41.84 -0.24 7.09
CA ASP A 575 -43.03 0.60 7.31
C ASP A 575 -42.77 2.07 6.95
N SER A 576 -43.66 2.66 6.14
CA SER A 576 -43.51 4.04 5.65
C SER A 576 -43.52 5.09 6.77
N ARG A 577 -44.06 4.77 7.96
CA ARG A 577 -44.01 5.63 9.15
C ARG A 577 -42.59 5.85 9.66
N LEU A 578 -41.66 4.93 9.39
CA LEU A 578 -40.25 5.06 9.80
C LEU A 578 -39.45 6.02 8.88
N LEU A 579 -39.91 6.24 7.64
CA LEU A 579 -39.28 7.12 6.65
C LEU A 579 -39.59 8.60 6.90
N SER A 580 -39.00 9.12 7.98
CA SER A 580 -39.05 10.54 8.32
C SER A 580 -38.13 11.38 7.42
N PRO A 581 -38.56 12.58 6.96
CA PRO A 581 -37.68 13.53 6.26
C PRO A 581 -36.42 13.90 7.05
N MET A 582 -36.43 13.76 8.38
CA MET A 582 -35.27 13.98 9.24
C MET A 582 -34.08 13.06 8.89
N VAL A 583 -34.32 11.85 8.37
CA VAL A 583 -33.25 10.93 7.93
C VAL A 583 -32.51 11.51 6.71
N LEU A 584 -33.25 12.06 5.75
CA LEU A 584 -32.68 12.73 4.57
C LEU A 584 -31.96 14.03 4.97
N LEU A 585 -32.54 14.80 5.89
CA LEU A 585 -31.92 16.04 6.40
C LEU A 585 -30.65 15.78 7.21
N ALA A 586 -30.54 14.65 7.93
CA ALA A 586 -29.31 14.25 8.62
C ALA A 586 -28.17 13.88 7.65
N ALA A 587 -28.51 13.31 6.48
CA ALA A 587 -27.55 12.92 5.44
C ALA A 587 -27.16 14.07 4.47
N LEU A 588 -28.04 15.07 4.30
CA LEU A 588 -27.83 16.17 3.36
C LEU A 588 -26.54 16.98 3.59
N PRO A 589 -26.12 17.32 4.83
CA PRO A 589 -24.87 18.06 5.07
C PRO A 589 -23.62 17.31 4.59
N TYR A 590 -23.60 15.98 4.71
CA TYR A 590 -22.52 15.14 4.18
C TYR A 590 -22.44 15.24 2.65
N PHE A 591 -23.54 15.05 1.94
CA PHE A 591 -23.55 15.16 0.47
C PHE A 591 -23.25 16.58 -0.03
N TRP A 592 -23.67 17.61 0.71
CA TRP A 592 -23.35 19.01 0.41
C TRP A 592 -21.84 19.28 0.48
N LEU A 593 -21.17 18.90 1.57
CA LEU A 593 -19.74 19.15 1.72
C LEU A 593 -18.89 18.23 0.85
N LEU A 594 -19.27 16.95 0.68
CA LEU A 594 -18.64 16.06 -0.30
C LEU A 594 -18.72 16.63 -1.73
N SER A 595 -19.87 17.20 -2.13
CA SER A 595 -20.00 17.88 -3.42
C SER A 595 -19.09 19.13 -3.53
N SER A 596 -18.91 19.86 -2.43
CA SER A 596 -17.96 20.98 -2.37
C SER A 596 -16.50 20.53 -2.50
N ASP A 597 -16.13 19.44 -1.85
CA ASP A 597 -14.74 18.95 -1.82
C ASP A 597 -14.36 18.21 -3.11
N LEU A 598 -15.32 17.55 -3.77
CA LEU A 598 -15.16 17.08 -5.15
C LEU A 598 -14.82 18.24 -6.09
N LYS A 599 -15.48 19.41 -5.96
CA LYS A 599 -15.11 20.59 -6.77
C LYS A 599 -13.70 21.10 -6.43
N TYR A 600 -13.32 21.07 -5.15
CA TYR A 600 -11.99 21.47 -4.70
C TYR A 600 -10.89 20.56 -5.28
N CYS A 601 -11.12 19.24 -5.34
CA CYS A 601 -10.26 18.29 -6.04
C CYS A 601 -10.46 18.28 -7.58
N GLY A 602 -10.98 19.35 -8.18
CA GLY A 602 -11.10 19.49 -9.64
C GLY A 602 -12.16 18.62 -10.32
N TYR A 603 -12.98 17.88 -9.57
CA TYR A 603 -14.09 17.09 -10.09
C TYR A 603 -15.39 17.93 -10.19
N LYS A 604 -16.47 17.34 -10.72
CA LYS A 604 -17.76 18.03 -10.86
C LYS A 604 -18.56 17.86 -9.57
N ARG A 605 -19.27 18.92 -9.14
CA ARG A 605 -20.24 18.83 -8.01
C ARG A 605 -21.25 17.70 -8.15
N THR A 606 -21.62 17.35 -9.38
CA THR A 606 -22.55 16.24 -9.69
C THR A 606 -21.91 14.85 -9.68
N ASP A 607 -20.59 14.73 -9.50
CA ASP A 607 -19.95 13.43 -9.31
C ASP A 607 -20.37 12.75 -7.99
N VAL A 608 -21.00 13.48 -7.05
CA VAL A 608 -21.62 12.90 -5.83
C VAL A 608 -22.65 11.80 -6.16
N PHE A 609 -23.49 12.00 -7.18
CA PHE A 609 -24.44 10.98 -7.65
C PHE A 609 -23.75 9.81 -8.37
N ARG A 610 -22.60 10.09 -9.00
CA ARG A 610 -21.77 9.07 -9.65
C ARG A 610 -21.09 8.17 -8.63
N ILE A 611 -20.54 8.75 -7.56
CA ILE A 611 -20.00 8.02 -6.40
C ILE A 611 -21.11 7.19 -5.72
N TYR A 612 -22.34 7.71 -5.61
CA TYR A 612 -23.46 6.92 -5.10
C TYR A 612 -23.72 5.67 -5.97
N GLY A 613 -23.92 5.82 -7.28
CA GLY A 613 -24.11 4.69 -8.19
C GLY A 613 -22.91 3.71 -8.25
N PHE A 614 -21.69 4.22 -8.15
CA PHE A 614 -20.45 3.44 -8.04
C PHE A 614 -20.42 2.61 -6.74
N ASN A 615 -20.85 3.19 -5.62
CA ASN A 615 -21.00 2.47 -4.35
C ASN A 615 -22.14 1.41 -4.41
N LEU A 616 -23.22 1.65 -5.18
CA LEU A 616 -24.24 0.62 -5.42
C LEU A 616 -23.64 -0.62 -6.12
N ILE A 617 -22.91 -0.43 -7.23
CA ILE A 617 -22.32 -1.58 -7.97
C ILE A 617 -21.17 -2.27 -7.19
N LEU A 618 -20.53 -1.57 -6.25
CA LEU A 618 -19.55 -2.15 -5.32
C LEU A 618 -20.16 -2.80 -4.07
N MET A 619 -21.45 -2.61 -3.76
CA MET A 619 -22.06 -3.21 -2.57
C MET A 619 -21.89 -4.75 -2.53
N PRO A 620 -22.15 -5.52 -3.60
CA PRO A 620 -21.91 -6.97 -3.61
C PRO A 620 -20.43 -7.35 -3.39
N VAL A 621 -19.50 -6.51 -3.84
CA VAL A 621 -18.05 -6.68 -3.68
C VAL A 621 -17.65 -6.47 -2.21
N ASN A 622 -18.14 -5.40 -1.60
CA ASN A 622 -17.89 -5.05 -0.21
C ASN A 622 -18.45 -6.12 0.73
N VAL A 623 -19.69 -6.57 0.50
CA VAL A 623 -20.31 -7.65 1.28
C VAL A 623 -19.52 -8.96 1.16
N ALA A 624 -19.03 -9.29 -0.04
CA ALA A 624 -18.17 -10.46 -0.26
C ALA A 624 -16.75 -10.36 0.33
N GLY A 625 -16.32 -9.16 0.76
CA GLY A 625 -15.14 -8.93 1.60
C GLY A 625 -15.46 -9.03 3.09
N VAL A 626 -16.54 -8.36 3.53
CA VAL A 626 -16.99 -8.33 4.94
C VAL A 626 -17.38 -9.74 5.43
N LEU A 627 -18.13 -10.50 4.63
CA LEU A 627 -18.46 -11.90 4.94
C LEU A 627 -17.21 -12.80 4.99
N LYS A 628 -16.16 -12.48 4.22
CA LYS A 628 -14.87 -13.17 4.32
C LYS A 628 -14.13 -12.79 5.60
N SER A 629 -14.22 -11.54 6.05
CA SER A 629 -13.65 -11.07 7.31
C SER A 629 -14.29 -11.79 8.50
N ILE A 630 -15.61 -11.93 8.49
CA ILE A 630 -16.37 -12.72 9.48
C ILE A 630 -15.99 -14.20 9.39
N GLN A 631 -15.83 -14.78 8.19
CA GLN A 631 -15.36 -16.16 8.06
C GLN A 631 -13.96 -16.36 8.66
N GLN A 632 -13.02 -15.42 8.45
CA GLN A 632 -11.69 -15.49 9.06
C GLN A 632 -11.78 -15.43 10.59
N ALA A 633 -12.59 -14.52 11.13
CA ALA A 633 -12.78 -14.38 12.58
C ALA A 633 -13.30 -15.67 13.23
N LEU A 634 -14.23 -16.37 12.57
CA LEU A 634 -14.84 -17.61 13.07
C LEU A 634 -14.00 -18.87 12.82
N THR A 635 -13.10 -18.87 11.83
CA THR A 635 -12.31 -20.06 11.46
C THR A 635 -10.84 -19.99 11.83
N ALA A 636 -10.34 -18.81 12.25
CA ALA A 636 -8.93 -18.49 12.45
C ALA A 636 -8.02 -18.73 11.22
N LYS A 637 -8.59 -18.97 10.02
CA LYS A 637 -7.81 -19.27 8.81
C LYS A 637 -7.43 -18.00 8.05
N LYS A 638 -6.15 -17.91 7.68
CA LYS A 638 -5.63 -16.95 6.69
C LYS A 638 -6.32 -17.17 5.35
N ILE A 639 -6.68 -16.09 4.64
CA ILE A 639 -7.19 -16.15 3.28
C ILE A 639 -6.02 -15.91 2.31
N PRO A 640 -5.87 -16.71 1.25
CA PRO A 640 -4.87 -16.43 0.21
C PRO A 640 -5.06 -15.03 -0.37
N PHE A 641 -3.97 -14.26 -0.40
CA PHE A 641 -3.94 -12.92 -0.99
C PHE A 641 -4.26 -12.99 -2.49
N ALA A 642 -4.88 -11.93 -3.01
CA ALA A 642 -5.20 -11.79 -4.43
C ALA A 642 -4.68 -10.43 -4.93
N ARG A 643 -3.70 -10.43 -5.84
CA ARG A 643 -3.16 -9.20 -6.42
C ARG A 643 -4.22 -8.47 -7.24
N THR A 644 -4.25 -7.15 -7.13
CA THR A 644 -5.01 -6.31 -8.08
C THR A 644 -4.21 -6.27 -9.38
N PRO A 645 -4.71 -6.78 -10.52
CA PRO A 645 -3.92 -6.81 -11.74
C PRO A 645 -3.64 -5.40 -12.27
N LYS A 646 -2.39 -5.13 -12.66
CA LYS A 646 -1.92 -3.87 -13.28
C LYS A 646 -1.66 -4.00 -14.78
N VAL A 647 -2.23 -5.04 -15.40
CA VAL A 647 -2.06 -5.34 -16.83
C VAL A 647 -2.62 -4.23 -17.73
N ARG A 648 -1.92 -3.96 -18.85
CA ARG A 648 -2.37 -3.03 -19.90
C ARG A 648 -3.78 -3.41 -20.40
N ASP A 649 -4.08 -4.70 -20.51
CA ASP A 649 -5.39 -5.23 -20.92
C ASP A 649 -6.48 -5.25 -19.83
N ARG A 650 -7.74 -5.27 -20.27
CA ARG A 650 -8.92 -5.24 -19.39
C ARG A 650 -9.01 -6.49 -18.50
N THR A 651 -9.04 -6.31 -17.19
CA THR A 651 -9.31 -7.42 -16.26
C THR A 651 -10.78 -7.87 -16.36
N ALA A 652 -11.02 -9.16 -16.65
CA ALA A 652 -12.36 -9.74 -16.72
C ALA A 652 -12.96 -9.94 -15.31
N SER A 653 -14.24 -9.57 -15.14
CA SER A 653 -14.94 -9.62 -13.85
C SER A 653 -15.62 -10.98 -13.61
N PRO A 654 -15.62 -11.53 -12.38
CA PRO A 654 -16.43 -12.72 -12.08
C PRO A 654 -17.93 -12.43 -12.23
N ALA A 655 -18.65 -13.32 -12.94
CA ALA A 655 -20.05 -13.12 -13.33
C ALA A 655 -21.00 -12.71 -12.19
N LEU A 656 -20.78 -13.21 -10.95
CA LEU A 656 -21.58 -12.82 -9.78
C LEU A 656 -21.57 -11.29 -9.52
N TYR A 657 -20.40 -10.64 -9.64
CA TYR A 657 -20.26 -9.20 -9.42
C TYR A 657 -20.74 -8.37 -10.62
N VAL A 658 -20.86 -8.98 -11.81
CA VAL A 658 -21.48 -8.37 -12.98
C VAL A 658 -23.00 -8.43 -12.86
N LEU A 659 -23.56 -9.60 -12.53
CA LEU A 659 -25.00 -9.87 -12.51
C LEU A 659 -25.71 -9.25 -11.30
N ALA A 660 -25.08 -9.18 -10.13
CA ALA A 660 -25.72 -8.62 -8.93
C ALA A 660 -26.18 -7.14 -9.11
N PRO A 661 -25.40 -6.23 -9.72
CA PRO A 661 -25.89 -4.91 -10.15
C PRO A 661 -27.16 -4.93 -11.02
N TYR A 662 -27.26 -5.83 -12.01
CA TYR A 662 -28.49 -5.94 -12.83
C TYR A 662 -29.67 -6.44 -11.98
N ALA A 663 -29.45 -7.41 -11.10
CA ALA A 663 -30.49 -7.88 -10.17
C ALA A 663 -30.95 -6.76 -9.22
N MET A 664 -30.05 -5.89 -8.75
CA MET A 664 -30.41 -4.70 -7.96
C MET A 664 -31.27 -3.72 -8.77
N VAL A 665 -30.97 -3.48 -10.06
CA VAL A 665 -31.82 -2.64 -10.92
C VAL A 665 -33.20 -3.24 -11.10
N VAL A 666 -33.30 -4.53 -11.43
CA VAL A 666 -34.59 -5.24 -11.60
C VAL A 666 -35.41 -5.20 -10.31
N PHE A 667 -34.79 -5.47 -9.16
CA PHE A 667 -35.45 -5.42 -7.86
C PHE A 667 -35.90 -4.00 -7.48
N SER A 668 -35.10 -2.97 -7.82
CA SER A 668 -35.45 -1.56 -7.59
C SER A 668 -36.62 -1.12 -8.49
N VAL A 669 -36.67 -1.57 -9.75
CA VAL A 669 -37.82 -1.32 -10.64
C VAL A 669 -39.08 -2.03 -10.15
N PHE A 670 -38.98 -3.29 -9.71
CA PHE A 670 -40.10 -4.01 -9.08
C PHE A 670 -40.62 -3.29 -7.83
N THR A 671 -39.71 -2.84 -6.96
CA THR A 671 -40.04 -2.09 -5.73
C THR A 671 -40.72 -0.76 -6.07
N PHE A 672 -40.22 -0.02 -7.06
CA PHE A 672 -40.87 1.20 -7.55
C PHE A 672 -42.30 0.94 -8.04
N VAL A 673 -42.52 -0.08 -8.89
CA VAL A 673 -43.86 -0.40 -9.42
C VAL A 673 -44.83 -0.81 -8.29
N ARG A 674 -44.37 -1.64 -7.34
CA ARG A 674 -45.15 -2.04 -6.16
C ARG A 674 -45.54 -0.83 -5.31
N ASP A 675 -44.56 0.00 -4.96
CA ASP A 675 -44.76 1.09 -4.00
C ASP A 675 -45.47 2.30 -4.62
N TYR A 676 -45.34 2.52 -5.93
CA TYR A 676 -46.21 3.43 -6.69
C TYR A 676 -47.67 2.97 -6.63
N GLY A 677 -47.94 1.68 -6.90
CA GLY A 677 -49.29 1.10 -6.81
C GLY A 677 -49.88 1.16 -5.39
N ALA A 678 -49.04 0.99 -4.37
CA ALA A 678 -49.40 1.10 -2.96
C ALA A 678 -49.41 2.55 -2.43
N GLN A 679 -49.22 3.57 -3.28
CA GLN A 679 -49.13 4.99 -2.93
C GLN A 679 -48.05 5.34 -1.88
N ASN A 680 -47.05 4.47 -1.70
CA ASN A 680 -45.89 4.67 -0.83
C ASN A 680 -44.80 5.46 -1.56
N TRP A 681 -45.11 6.73 -1.83
CA TRP A 681 -44.29 7.63 -2.66
C TRP A 681 -42.83 7.77 -2.20
N GLY A 682 -42.57 7.70 -0.89
CA GLY A 682 -41.20 7.78 -0.34
C GLY A 682 -40.32 6.61 -0.82
N ASN A 683 -40.80 5.37 -0.64
CA ASN A 683 -40.09 4.19 -1.12
C ASN A 683 -40.06 4.11 -2.65
N ALA A 684 -41.13 4.52 -3.34
CA ALA A 684 -41.16 4.58 -4.79
C ALA A 684 -40.06 5.51 -5.35
N VAL A 685 -39.93 6.74 -4.83
CA VAL A 685 -38.89 7.69 -5.25
C VAL A 685 -37.50 7.18 -4.91
N PHE A 686 -37.29 6.57 -3.73
CA PHE A 686 -36.00 5.97 -3.37
C PHE A 686 -35.63 4.80 -4.30
N ALA A 687 -36.57 3.92 -4.60
CA ALA A 687 -36.36 2.79 -5.51
C ALA A 687 -36.05 3.24 -6.94
N ALA A 688 -36.78 4.25 -7.46
CA ALA A 688 -36.52 4.84 -8.77
C ALA A 688 -35.12 5.50 -8.84
N PHE A 689 -34.73 6.25 -7.80
CA PHE A 689 -33.41 6.88 -7.70
C PHE A 689 -32.27 5.83 -7.72
N ASN A 690 -32.42 4.76 -6.95
CA ASN A 690 -31.46 3.65 -6.94
C ASN A 690 -31.41 2.91 -8.30
N ALA A 691 -32.55 2.63 -8.92
CA ALA A 691 -32.61 2.01 -10.25
C ALA A 691 -31.87 2.84 -11.31
N VAL A 692 -32.12 4.15 -11.35
CA VAL A 692 -31.48 5.08 -12.30
C VAL A 692 -29.96 5.17 -12.08
N LEU A 693 -29.50 5.31 -10.83
CA LEU A 693 -28.07 5.44 -10.56
C LEU A 693 -27.30 4.12 -10.68
N ALA A 694 -27.90 2.98 -10.34
CA ALA A 694 -27.30 1.67 -10.61
C ALA A 694 -27.23 1.37 -12.11
N LEU A 695 -28.29 1.65 -12.88
CA LEU A 695 -28.28 1.49 -14.34
C LEU A 695 -27.24 2.41 -15.00
N TYR A 696 -27.16 3.67 -14.57
CA TYR A 696 -26.09 4.59 -15.01
C TYR A 696 -24.70 4.03 -14.69
N ALA A 697 -24.47 3.53 -13.47
CA ALA A 697 -23.19 2.98 -13.07
C ALA A 697 -22.79 1.71 -13.86
N ILE A 698 -23.74 0.83 -14.16
CA ILE A 698 -23.53 -0.32 -15.05
C ILE A 698 -23.08 0.15 -16.45
N VAL A 699 -23.79 1.10 -17.06
CA VAL A 699 -23.46 1.63 -18.40
C VAL A 699 -22.17 2.48 -18.42
N ALA A 700 -21.84 3.14 -17.30
CA ALA A 700 -20.69 4.02 -17.18
C ALA A 700 -19.39 3.27 -16.87
N TYR A 701 -19.42 2.28 -15.99
CA TYR A 701 -18.23 1.70 -15.36
C TYR A 701 -17.97 0.23 -15.70
N ILE A 702 -19.04 -0.55 -15.93
CA ILE A 702 -18.92 -1.95 -16.37
C ILE A 702 -18.95 -1.98 -17.91
N GLY A 703 -20.02 -1.46 -18.51
CA GLY A 703 -20.33 -1.47 -19.94
C GLY A 703 -21.14 -2.70 -20.33
N ILE A 704 -22.23 -2.54 -21.10
CA ILE A 704 -23.16 -3.65 -21.40
C ILE A 704 -22.47 -4.80 -22.16
N TRP A 705 -21.69 -4.49 -23.20
CA TRP A 705 -20.96 -5.52 -23.95
C TRP A 705 -19.88 -6.21 -23.10
N ASN A 706 -19.17 -5.44 -22.26
CA ASN A 706 -18.22 -5.97 -21.29
C ASN A 706 -18.89 -6.93 -20.29
N SER A 707 -20.11 -6.64 -19.84
CA SER A 707 -20.90 -7.57 -19.00
C SER A 707 -21.19 -8.89 -19.73
N VAL A 708 -21.58 -8.83 -21.01
CA VAL A 708 -21.83 -10.02 -21.83
C VAL A 708 -20.54 -10.83 -22.01
N VAL A 709 -19.42 -10.17 -22.33
CA VAL A 709 -18.11 -10.80 -22.48
C VAL A 709 -17.64 -11.45 -21.16
N ASP A 710 -17.79 -10.78 -20.01
CA ASP A 710 -17.40 -11.34 -18.71
C ASP A 710 -18.24 -12.57 -18.31
N VAL A 711 -19.55 -12.51 -18.53
CA VAL A 711 -20.46 -13.63 -18.28
C VAL A 711 -20.19 -14.78 -19.26
N TRP A 712 -19.91 -14.49 -20.54
CA TRP A 712 -19.54 -15.49 -21.54
C TRP A 712 -18.19 -16.16 -21.24
N LEU A 713 -17.15 -15.38 -20.91
CA LEU A 713 -15.85 -15.90 -20.49
C LEU A 713 -16.00 -16.77 -19.24
N TRP A 714 -16.78 -16.35 -18.25
CA TRP A 714 -17.09 -17.19 -17.08
C TRP A 714 -17.82 -18.48 -17.46
N ALA A 715 -18.84 -18.40 -18.31
CA ALA A 715 -19.65 -19.54 -18.75
C ALA A 715 -18.92 -20.50 -19.69
N THR A 716 -17.84 -20.07 -20.34
CA THR A 716 -17.00 -20.90 -21.24
C THR A 716 -15.64 -21.29 -20.63
N LYS A 717 -15.24 -20.74 -19.47
CA LYS A 717 -13.94 -21.03 -18.83
C LYS A 717 -13.69 -22.51 -18.51
N TRP A 718 -14.73 -23.32 -18.41
CA TRP A 718 -14.63 -24.78 -18.22
C TRP A 718 -14.38 -25.55 -19.53
N MET A 719 -14.64 -24.93 -20.69
CA MET A 719 -14.41 -25.50 -22.02
C MET A 719 -12.95 -25.27 -22.48
N TYR A 720 -12.35 -24.14 -22.07
CA TYR A 720 -10.96 -23.83 -22.38
C TYR A 720 -9.99 -24.64 -21.50
N TYR A 721 -9.04 -25.30 -22.17
CA TYR A 721 -8.14 -26.28 -21.55
C TYR A 721 -6.80 -25.62 -21.16
N ASP A 722 -6.53 -25.55 -19.86
CA ASP A 722 -5.20 -25.21 -19.32
C ASP A 722 -4.42 -26.50 -19.00
N PRO A 723 -3.34 -26.82 -19.75
CA PRO A 723 -2.51 -27.98 -19.49
C PRO A 723 -1.76 -27.88 -18.15
N SER A 724 -1.31 -26.68 -17.79
CA SER A 724 -0.41 -26.40 -16.68
C SER A 724 -1.10 -26.58 -15.32
N ALA A 725 -2.27 -25.95 -15.14
CA ALA A 725 -3.08 -26.12 -13.94
C ALA A 725 -3.57 -27.56 -13.77
N ARG A 726 -3.73 -28.32 -14.86
CA ARG A 726 -4.06 -29.75 -14.80
C ARG A 726 -2.86 -30.62 -14.42
N ALA A 727 -1.65 -30.26 -14.84
CA ALA A 727 -0.41 -30.92 -14.42
C ALA A 727 -0.16 -30.71 -12.91
N ALA A 728 -0.25 -29.47 -12.43
CA ALA A 728 -0.12 -29.13 -11.00
C ALA A 728 -1.20 -29.83 -10.14
N ARG A 729 -2.46 -29.87 -10.60
CA ARG A 729 -3.52 -30.64 -9.91
C ARG A 729 -3.26 -32.15 -9.93
N ARG A 730 -2.61 -32.69 -10.97
CA ARG A 730 -2.20 -34.10 -11.03
C ARG A 730 -1.06 -34.42 -10.06
N SER A 731 -0.03 -33.58 -9.94
CA SER A 731 1.05 -33.81 -8.97
C SER A 731 0.52 -33.74 -7.53
N ALA A 732 -0.26 -32.71 -7.18
CA ALA A 732 -0.91 -32.59 -5.88
C ALA A 732 -1.86 -33.76 -5.57
N ALA A 733 -2.68 -34.18 -6.54
CA ALA A 733 -3.55 -35.35 -6.38
C ALA A 733 -2.76 -36.67 -6.22
N ASN A 734 -1.62 -36.82 -6.90
CA ASN A 734 -0.75 -37.99 -6.77
C ASN A 734 -0.02 -38.01 -5.41
N ALA A 735 0.42 -36.86 -4.89
CA ALA A 735 0.98 -36.72 -3.55
C ALA A 735 -0.07 -37.13 -2.49
N ALA A 736 -1.24 -36.49 -2.48
CA ALA A 736 -2.34 -36.81 -1.57
C ALA A 736 -2.87 -38.25 -1.73
N ARG A 737 -2.80 -38.84 -2.93
CA ARG A 737 -3.13 -40.26 -3.16
C ARG A 737 -2.06 -41.21 -2.61
N THR A 738 -0.79 -40.83 -2.66
CA THR A 738 0.33 -41.59 -2.08
C THR A 738 0.27 -41.56 -0.56
N GLU A 739 0.01 -40.39 0.01
CA GLU A 739 -0.23 -40.16 1.44
C GLU A 739 -1.44 -40.96 1.96
N ARG A 740 -2.60 -40.88 1.28
CA ARG A 740 -3.76 -41.75 1.58
C ARG A 740 -3.46 -43.24 1.40
N LYS A 741 -2.54 -43.64 0.52
CA LYS A 741 -2.12 -45.04 0.32
C LYS A 741 -1.17 -45.52 1.44
N ARG A 742 -0.44 -44.62 2.11
CA ARG A 742 0.27 -44.89 3.37
C ARG A 742 -0.72 -45.05 4.54
N ALA A 743 -1.59 -44.06 4.75
CA ALA A 743 -2.61 -44.11 5.81
C ALA A 743 -3.53 -45.34 5.72
N ARG A 744 -4.00 -45.71 4.51
CA ARG A 744 -4.85 -46.90 4.31
C ARG A 744 -4.12 -48.24 4.47
N LYS A 745 -2.80 -48.24 4.68
CA LYS A 745 -2.02 -49.44 5.05
C LYS A 745 -1.90 -49.64 6.58
N GLY A 746 -2.51 -48.78 7.40
CA GLY A 746 -2.40 -48.87 8.87
C GLY A 746 -1.06 -48.37 9.44
N LEU A 747 -0.17 -47.89 8.57
CA LEU A 747 1.13 -47.33 8.95
C LEU A 747 0.94 -45.93 9.55
N LEU A 748 0.66 -45.89 10.85
CA LEU A 748 0.95 -44.74 11.71
C LEU A 748 2.48 -44.53 11.78
N PRO A 749 2.96 -43.31 12.07
CA PRO A 749 4.38 -43.04 12.24
C PRO A 749 4.88 -43.59 13.59
N GLU A 750 5.17 -44.89 13.63
CA GLU A 750 5.85 -45.53 14.75
C GLU A 750 7.33 -45.13 14.76
N ALA A 751 7.82 -44.69 15.92
CA ALA A 751 9.15 -44.09 16.05
C ALA A 751 10.20 -45.16 16.37
N GLU A 752 10.81 -45.74 15.34
CA GLU A 752 11.95 -46.66 15.52
C GLU A 752 13.26 -45.92 15.84
N PRO A 753 14.16 -46.56 16.61
CA PRO A 753 15.10 -45.84 17.47
C PRO A 753 16.39 -45.36 16.79
N VAL A 754 17.03 -44.40 17.46
CA VAL A 754 18.36 -43.88 17.08
C VAL A 754 19.44 -44.91 17.42
N THR A 755 20.32 -45.19 16.45
CA THR A 755 21.69 -45.66 16.71
C THR A 755 22.66 -44.59 16.19
N GLU A 756 23.71 -44.30 16.97
CA GLU A 756 24.22 -42.93 17.06
C GLU A 756 25.46 -42.65 16.19
N ASP A 757 25.43 -41.49 15.51
CA ASP A 757 26.47 -40.49 15.75
C ASP A 757 25.94 -39.07 15.54
N TRP A 758 25.76 -38.33 16.63
CA TRP A 758 25.36 -36.92 16.57
C TRP A 758 26.51 -36.00 16.14
N ARG A 759 27.77 -36.42 16.27
CA ARG A 759 28.94 -35.58 15.92
C ARG A 759 29.07 -35.37 14.41
N ALA A 760 28.86 -36.40 13.59
CA ALA A 760 28.85 -36.29 12.12
C ALA A 760 27.72 -35.38 11.62
N VAL A 761 26.57 -35.37 12.30
CA VAL A 761 25.45 -34.47 11.97
C VAL A 761 25.81 -33.01 12.23
N LEU A 762 26.48 -32.72 13.35
CA LEU A 762 26.97 -31.38 13.66
C LEU A 762 28.09 -30.89 12.72
N TYR A 763 28.94 -31.80 12.20
CA TYR A 763 30.12 -31.42 11.40
C TYR A 763 29.89 -31.35 9.89
N PHE A 764 28.91 -32.07 9.34
CA PHE A 764 28.73 -32.17 7.88
C PHE A 764 27.36 -31.71 7.36
N GLY A 765 26.43 -31.31 8.23
CA GLY A 765 25.18 -30.62 7.87
C GLY A 765 24.16 -31.38 7.00
N HIS A 766 24.54 -32.52 6.40
CA HIS A 766 23.75 -33.20 5.39
C HIS A 766 23.74 -34.73 5.56
N ARG A 767 22.59 -35.36 5.28
CA ARG A 767 22.38 -36.81 5.45
C ARG A 767 22.66 -37.59 4.15
N GLY A 768 23.93 -37.59 3.74
CA GLY A 768 24.42 -38.31 2.57
C GLY A 768 24.25 -39.83 2.67
N LYS A 769 24.05 -40.51 1.53
CA LYS A 769 23.69 -41.94 1.49
C LYS A 769 24.94 -42.83 1.45
N THR A 770 25.19 -43.53 2.56
CA THR A 770 26.09 -44.70 2.74
C THR A 770 27.57 -44.56 2.37
N MET A 771 28.43 -44.65 3.39
CA MET A 771 29.68 -45.45 3.42
C MET A 771 30.03 -45.75 4.90
N PRO A 772 31.01 -46.63 5.23
CA PRO A 772 30.70 -47.85 5.98
C PRO A 772 30.64 -47.74 7.52
N VAL A 773 30.20 -48.85 8.12
CA VAL A 773 29.89 -49.06 9.54
C VAL A 773 31.00 -48.59 10.50
N ARG A 774 30.62 -47.86 11.55
CA ARG A 774 31.51 -47.50 12.67
C ARG A 774 31.76 -48.67 13.62
N HIS A 775 32.96 -48.71 14.19
CA HIS A 775 33.18 -49.41 15.46
C HIS A 775 32.37 -48.76 16.59
N GLN A 776 31.90 -49.58 17.53
CA GLN A 776 31.01 -49.19 18.63
C GLN A 776 31.75 -48.37 19.71
N ALA A 777 31.00 -47.56 20.45
CA ALA A 777 31.51 -46.84 21.62
C ALA A 777 31.05 -47.51 22.92
N ASP A 778 32.03 -47.90 23.72
CA ASP A 778 32.08 -48.07 25.18
C ASP A 778 30.78 -48.35 25.98
N VAL A 779 30.76 -49.52 26.62
CA VAL A 779 30.06 -49.74 27.90
C VAL A 779 31.11 -50.00 28.98
N VAL A 780 31.05 -49.25 30.08
CA VAL A 780 31.96 -49.38 31.23
C VAL A 780 31.35 -50.35 32.25
N GLY A 781 32.10 -51.38 32.68
CA GLY A 781 31.74 -52.17 33.86
C GLY A 781 32.06 -53.66 33.79
N ALA A 782 33.12 -54.06 34.49
CA ALA A 782 33.66 -55.41 34.64
C ALA A 782 32.65 -56.58 34.76
N ALA A 783 32.85 -57.63 33.95
CA ALA A 783 33.07 -59.01 34.41
C ALA A 783 33.66 -59.90 33.29
N VAL A 784 34.63 -60.77 33.63
CA VAL A 784 35.19 -61.78 32.71
C VAL A 784 34.72 -63.18 33.13
N VAL A 785 34.10 -63.94 32.22
CA VAL A 785 34.14 -65.42 32.18
C VAL A 785 34.11 -65.87 30.70
N THR A 786 34.86 -66.93 30.38
CA THR A 786 35.02 -67.55 29.05
C THR A 786 34.14 -68.78 28.84
N THR A 787 33.87 -69.18 27.57
CA THR A 787 34.05 -70.58 27.05
C THR A 787 33.69 -70.76 25.55
N SER A 788 34.56 -71.47 24.81
CA SER A 788 34.38 -72.40 23.63
C SER A 788 33.13 -72.29 22.71
N ILE A 789 33.21 -72.10 21.37
CA ILE A 789 33.77 -72.95 20.27
C ILE A 789 33.23 -74.41 20.28
N PRO A 790 32.86 -75.09 19.15
CA PRO A 790 32.69 -74.70 17.72
C PRO A 790 31.18 -74.79 17.29
N THR A 791 30.62 -75.30 16.16
CA THR A 791 31.03 -76.02 14.91
C THR A 791 29.90 -76.00 13.83
N THR A 792 30.22 -76.31 12.54
CA THR A 792 29.40 -77.00 11.48
C THR A 792 28.02 -76.47 11.02
N THR A 793 27.52 -76.68 9.77
CA THR A 793 27.99 -76.84 8.36
C THR A 793 26.76 -77.18 7.50
N THR A 794 26.69 -76.75 6.21
CA THR A 794 25.92 -77.42 5.10
C THR A 794 24.37 -77.57 5.23
N ASP A 795 23.53 -77.65 4.19
CA ASP A 795 23.70 -77.40 2.74
C ASP A 795 22.36 -77.08 2.01
N GLU A 796 22.48 -76.72 0.73
CA GLU A 796 21.58 -76.99 -0.42
C GLU A 796 20.02 -77.08 -0.32
N ARG A 797 19.38 -76.24 -1.17
CA ARG A 797 18.34 -76.56 -2.19
C ARG A 797 16.82 -76.68 -1.86
N SER A 798 16.08 -76.42 -2.95
CA SER A 798 14.71 -76.88 -3.31
C SER A 798 13.55 -76.45 -2.40
N ALA A 799 12.85 -75.34 -2.66
CA ALA A 799 11.92 -75.09 -3.78
C ALA A 799 10.58 -75.86 -3.70
N ALA A 800 9.52 -75.08 -3.40
CA ALA A 800 8.11 -75.29 -3.76
C ALA A 800 7.47 -73.88 -3.86
#